data_AF-F6RC03-F1
#
_entry.id   AF-F6RC03-F1
#
_cell.length_a   1.000
_cell.length_b   1.000
_cell.length_c   1.000
_cell.angle_alpha   90.00
_cell.angle_beta   90.00
_cell.angle_gamma   90.00
#
_symmetry.space_group_name_H-M   'P 1'
#
loop_
_entity.id
_entity.type
_entity.pdbx_description
1 polymer ?
#
loop_
_entity_poly.entity_id
_entity_poly.type
_entity_poly.pdbx_seq_one_letter_code
_entity_poly.pdbx_strand_id
1 'polypeptide(L)'
;HPMLYFNAMDIPRMRHKALNSHAKIAKIIQEAGRSLKEKPDYYLPPKSFESFGSRWNELYGNNLCAFAMYCVLHPDDTKALSLVKLYMDRMTSYPDWYVTASRNIDEVPIGHSLTGYVTAYDFLYPVLEPKRRSIYLERIGNETALMYRVVQKGRAGWTKQRIHNHAPTNVFALLIGAMVYEDFDPSSAKHWKGVAMSMFEKALSILEVVVDGTSDEGVAYGSYTSRGLTQYIFMALRHFDTDHTQNSWLRQHFWFFFATTMPGFQRTVGIADSNHNWFYGPESQLVFLDAFVLRNGNGNWLADRIRSAKPKNPPLARSMSQKWSTVHTEFIFYDASLKSNRPVLPSNSSYHIFSDWGVVTYGGGQYMKKGNTFLSFKSGPIHGEAVSDIVENSWFPGLSPGWANFNPGHEHPDQNSFVFAPNGRYFITEALYAPKYSDLNNIVTFSPSPDSKCNSPWEGQVGECGKWLDYKHQIPASRGKIATVTTSGDMIHIAGEAVDAYRPELGLRSVQRSLLLLTSEVLLVLDTIVLYSDSQLKTASSLFHNILHTFHPYQHLDFNGAQVVYPEGAYAFFWLQQDGNSPTAKFVDHHYAADGKQSTHYVNITYPLNTDHATRVAYIFVGPNTKVHSVWFHEKSTDEIAYLSIVINNTEYKISIASLLVSTARRNSLLGFGGYLTLSDGDHVTQFGFEDTKTKSGVRGTKEDTGLGKYKIAATLCRVRTKMLSYSIRFRWFWKCLFLITVTWLFTLYHFMCHECPLIRKARQECPISDPAEFLYASTKQPMVVIASLPGFGAEFMEPMFANSSDFLYFTTDDVPPEVSGDDSSRYDACYWPPNFQVIAGHPGTAGWFASTHTEPLLFLNNLQDPNPHMKHLQKKFRQLNKSPRFAINLLSGYWNTKLAWINNLIGHDMRTILVVRDPRDWIHSLIRDDLDYVQRKRQQKVLRNLLRTQSCVAPIMLPWEYVYMKKKGGKGGRASIVEKLALIWARNIAVMIRTSRSLQIVRLEDLEKHPDKVVVEVFKRMGLTVSVPQINRVTRSVRTGYFPRLYEDAIKEDREQEWEDEMDEDEIELVENICSDVMKKLAYS
;
A
#
# COMPACT_ATOMS: atom_id res chain seq x y z
N HIS A 1 40.69 -18.18 -10.01
CA HIS A 1 40.62 -17.35 -8.80
C HIS A 1 41.47 -16.07 -8.91
N PRO A 2 40.99 -14.94 -8.39
CA PRO A 2 39.61 -14.74 -7.93
C PRO A 2 38.63 -15.00 -9.07
N MET A 3 37.41 -15.42 -8.74
CA MET A 3 36.36 -15.68 -9.74
C MET A 3 34.98 -15.22 -9.28
N LEU A 4 34.72 -15.16 -7.96
CA LEU A 4 33.38 -14.87 -7.42
C LEU A 4 32.90 -13.51 -7.92
N TYR A 5 33.63 -12.44 -7.59
CA TYR A 5 33.19 -11.07 -7.88
C TYR A 5 33.91 -10.44 -9.08
N PHE A 6 35.15 -10.85 -9.31
CA PHE A 6 36.03 -10.31 -10.34
C PHE A 6 37.10 -11.36 -10.67
N ASN A 7 37.78 -11.17 -11.80
CA ASN A 7 38.84 -12.07 -12.25
C ASN A 7 40.22 -11.53 -11.83
N ALA A 8 41.25 -12.38 -11.85
CA ALA A 8 42.63 -11.95 -11.55
C ALA A 8 43.10 -10.78 -12.43
N MET A 9 42.64 -10.73 -13.69
CA MET A 9 42.95 -9.66 -14.64
C MET A 9 42.33 -8.30 -14.28
N ASP A 10 41.29 -8.27 -13.43
CA ASP A 10 40.63 -7.03 -12.98
C ASP A 10 41.42 -6.30 -11.88
N ILE A 11 42.30 -7.02 -11.16
CA ILE A 11 42.98 -6.50 -9.97
C ILE A 11 43.78 -5.21 -10.24
N PRO A 12 44.60 -5.09 -11.32
CA PRO A 12 45.32 -3.85 -11.61
C PRO A 12 44.37 -2.66 -11.80
N ARG A 13 43.24 -2.87 -12.50
CA ARG A 13 42.20 -1.86 -12.71
C ARG A 13 41.53 -1.46 -11.39
N MET A 14 41.25 -2.43 -10.50
CA MET A 14 40.69 -2.16 -9.18
C MET A 14 41.65 -1.35 -8.30
N ARG A 15 42.95 -1.64 -8.32
CA ARG A 15 43.96 -0.85 -7.61
C ARG A 15 44.02 0.59 -8.13
N HIS A 16 43.94 0.77 -9.45
CA HIS A 16 43.83 2.10 -10.04
C HIS A 16 42.55 2.82 -9.59
N LYS A 17 41.40 2.13 -9.62
CA LYS A 17 40.11 2.65 -9.11
C LYS A 17 40.21 3.11 -7.66
N ALA A 18 40.88 2.35 -6.81
CA ALA A 18 41.06 2.65 -5.39
C ALA A 18 41.84 3.96 -5.13
N LEU A 19 42.68 4.38 -6.07
CA LEU A 19 43.44 5.63 -5.98
C LEU A 19 42.68 6.84 -6.56
N ASN A 20 41.57 6.63 -7.26
CA ASN A 20 40.83 7.69 -7.96
C ASN A 20 39.32 7.67 -7.63
N SER A 21 38.50 7.27 -8.60
CA SER A 21 37.04 7.16 -8.56
C SER A 21 36.48 6.47 -7.30
N HIS A 22 37.18 5.47 -6.74
CA HIS A 22 36.70 4.71 -5.58
C HIS A 22 37.42 5.10 -4.27
N ALA A 23 38.22 6.18 -4.26
CA ALA A 23 39.09 6.54 -3.15
C ALA A 23 38.35 6.69 -1.80
N LYS A 24 37.12 7.22 -1.81
CA LYS A 24 36.30 7.35 -0.58
C LYS A 24 36.01 6.00 0.07
N ILE A 25 35.70 4.97 -0.72
CA ILE A 25 35.39 3.62 -0.26
C ILE A 25 36.70 2.89 0.10
N ALA A 26 37.73 3.02 -0.74
CA ALA A 26 39.05 2.45 -0.50
C ALA A 26 39.66 2.91 0.84
N LYS A 27 39.42 4.16 1.26
CA LYS A 27 39.86 4.67 2.56
C LYS A 27 39.28 3.89 3.75
N ILE A 28 38.05 3.39 3.64
CA ILE A 28 37.42 2.58 4.69
C ILE A 28 38.08 1.19 4.75
N ILE A 29 38.38 0.61 3.58
CA ILE A 29 39.14 -0.67 3.48
C ILE A 29 40.55 -0.49 4.07
N GLN A 30 41.21 0.63 3.79
CA GLN A 30 42.50 0.99 4.36
C GLN A 30 42.46 1.11 5.89
N GLU A 31 41.39 1.71 6.43
CA GLU A 31 41.18 1.79 7.88
C GLU A 31 41.05 0.41 8.51
N ALA A 32 40.36 -0.54 7.86
CA ALA A 32 40.25 -1.91 8.33
C ALA A 32 41.63 -2.60 8.38
N GLY A 33 42.38 -2.57 7.28
CA GLY A 33 43.72 -3.16 7.23
C GLY A 33 44.71 -2.52 8.22
N ARG A 34 44.66 -1.20 8.39
CA ARG A 34 45.43 -0.47 9.40
C ARG A 34 45.07 -0.91 10.82
N SER A 35 43.78 -0.99 11.14
CA SER A 35 43.29 -1.40 12.45
C SER A 35 43.73 -2.83 12.82
N LEU A 36 43.68 -3.76 11.86
CA LEU A 36 44.18 -5.12 12.06
C LEU A 36 45.68 -5.15 12.39
N LYS A 37 46.50 -4.33 11.71
CA LYS A 37 47.94 -4.26 11.94
C LYS A 37 48.32 -3.57 13.26
N GLU A 38 47.56 -2.56 13.66
CA GLU A 38 47.78 -1.79 14.89
C GLU A 38 47.33 -2.56 16.14
N LYS A 39 46.24 -3.34 16.05
CA LYS A 39 45.65 -4.07 17.19
C LYS A 39 45.30 -5.53 16.83
N PRO A 40 46.27 -6.36 16.45
CA PRO A 40 46.01 -7.72 15.94
C PRO A 40 45.26 -8.59 16.95
N ASP A 41 45.60 -8.53 18.25
CA ASP A 41 44.96 -9.37 19.28
C ASP A 41 43.47 -9.04 19.49
N TYR A 42 43.06 -7.81 19.15
CA TYR A 42 41.66 -7.39 19.26
C TYR A 42 40.81 -7.87 18.07
N TYR A 43 41.41 -7.98 16.88
CA TYR A 43 40.69 -8.28 15.65
C TYR A 43 40.80 -9.73 15.20
N LEU A 44 41.88 -10.44 15.56
CA LEU A 44 42.03 -11.85 15.21
C LEU A 44 41.01 -12.71 15.98
N PRO A 45 40.52 -13.82 15.38
CA PRO A 45 39.75 -14.82 16.09
C PRO A 45 40.54 -15.33 17.30
N PRO A 46 39.90 -15.64 18.44
CA PRO A 46 40.59 -16.12 19.62
C PRO A 46 41.43 -17.37 19.36
N LYS A 47 42.45 -17.65 20.16
CA LYS A 47 43.25 -18.89 19.94
C LYS A 47 42.44 -20.16 20.20
N SER A 48 41.46 -20.11 21.11
CA SER A 48 40.66 -21.27 21.51
C SER A 48 39.23 -21.18 20.97
N PHE A 49 38.65 -22.35 20.70
CA PHE A 49 37.27 -22.44 20.22
C PHE A 49 36.27 -22.00 21.29
N GLU A 50 36.54 -22.27 22.57
CA GLU A 50 35.66 -21.89 23.69
C GLU A 50 35.44 -20.38 23.73
N SER A 51 36.50 -19.60 23.50
CA SER A 51 36.39 -18.15 23.42
C SER A 51 35.67 -17.70 22.14
N PHE A 52 35.98 -18.32 21.00
CA PHE A 52 35.34 -18.04 19.71
C PHE A 52 33.82 -18.30 19.73
N GLY A 53 33.38 -19.41 20.32
CA GLY A 53 31.98 -19.84 20.38
C GLY A 53 31.19 -19.30 21.58
N SER A 54 31.84 -18.61 22.53
CA SER A 54 31.20 -18.15 23.77
C SER A 54 30.11 -17.09 23.58
N ARG A 55 30.11 -16.36 22.46
CA ARG A 55 29.20 -15.25 22.15
C ARG A 55 28.90 -15.22 20.65
N TRP A 56 27.91 -14.43 20.25
CA TRP A 56 27.62 -14.20 18.83
C TRP A 56 28.88 -13.75 18.08
N ASN A 57 29.29 -14.54 17.08
CA ASN A 57 30.65 -14.50 16.52
C ASN A 57 30.68 -14.11 15.03
N GLU A 58 29.58 -13.56 14.49
CA GLU A 58 29.45 -13.12 13.09
C GLU A 58 30.56 -12.13 12.67
N LEU A 59 31.10 -11.39 13.64
CA LEU A 59 32.14 -10.37 13.44
C LEU A 59 33.36 -10.95 12.72
N TYR A 60 33.67 -12.23 12.96
CA TYR A 60 34.89 -12.83 12.43
C TYR A 60 34.80 -13.08 10.94
N GLY A 61 33.66 -13.57 10.45
CA GLY A 61 33.40 -13.69 9.02
C GLY A 61 33.26 -12.34 8.34
N ASN A 62 32.51 -11.42 8.95
CA ASN A 62 32.23 -10.10 8.36
C ASN A 62 33.50 -9.26 8.12
N ASN A 63 34.40 -9.19 9.10
CA ASN A 63 35.62 -8.39 8.97
C ASN A 63 36.64 -9.02 8.02
N LEU A 64 36.62 -10.35 7.87
CA LEU A 64 37.53 -11.08 7.01
C LEU A 64 37.40 -10.66 5.53
N CYS A 65 36.19 -10.37 5.05
CA CYS A 65 35.99 -9.83 3.69
C CYS A 65 36.75 -8.52 3.46
N ALA A 66 36.68 -7.58 4.41
CA ALA A 66 37.36 -6.29 4.30
C ALA A 66 38.88 -6.43 4.39
N PHE A 67 39.38 -7.33 5.25
CA PHE A 67 40.82 -7.59 5.36
C PHE A 67 41.39 -8.29 4.13
N ALA A 68 40.66 -9.22 3.52
CA ALA A 68 41.04 -9.85 2.26
C ALA A 68 41.06 -8.83 1.13
N MET A 69 40.02 -8.00 1.02
CA MET A 69 39.97 -6.92 0.03
C MET A 69 41.12 -5.92 0.20
N TYR A 70 41.49 -5.57 1.44
CA TYR A 70 42.66 -4.75 1.72
C TYR A 70 43.94 -5.37 1.14
N CYS A 71 44.17 -6.67 1.34
CA CYS A 71 45.36 -7.35 0.82
C CYS A 71 45.36 -7.42 -0.73
N VAL A 72 44.18 -7.50 -1.37
CA VAL A 72 44.07 -7.40 -2.84
C VAL A 72 44.50 -6.01 -3.34
N LEU A 73 44.05 -4.96 -2.67
CA LEU A 73 44.35 -3.56 -3.02
C LEU A 73 45.79 -3.15 -2.65
N HIS A 74 46.38 -3.76 -1.63
CA HIS A 74 47.71 -3.44 -1.09
C HIS A 74 48.61 -4.68 -1.00
N PRO A 75 49.06 -5.23 -2.15
CA PRO A 75 49.81 -6.48 -2.20
C PRO A 75 51.17 -6.43 -1.49
N ASP A 76 51.77 -5.24 -1.40
CA ASP A 76 53.11 -5.05 -0.83
C ASP A 76 53.10 -5.05 0.70
N ASP A 77 51.92 -5.00 1.33
CA ASP A 77 51.75 -5.05 2.78
C ASP A 77 51.77 -6.49 3.29
N THR A 78 52.98 -7.07 3.31
CA THR A 78 53.22 -8.45 3.74
C THR A 78 52.81 -8.70 5.20
N LYS A 79 52.86 -7.68 6.07
CA LYS A 79 52.41 -7.78 7.46
C LYS A 79 50.89 -8.02 7.51
N ALA A 80 50.09 -7.23 6.79
CA ALA A 80 48.64 -7.46 6.73
C ALA A 80 48.31 -8.85 6.18
N LEU A 81 48.96 -9.25 5.08
CA LEU A 81 48.76 -10.58 4.49
C LEU A 81 49.09 -11.71 5.47
N SER A 82 50.17 -11.59 6.24
CA SER A 82 50.54 -12.59 7.24
C SER A 82 49.50 -12.71 8.37
N LEU A 83 48.91 -11.58 8.81
CA LEU A 83 47.86 -11.56 9.81
C LEU A 83 46.57 -12.18 9.30
N VAL A 84 46.18 -11.92 8.04
CA VAL A 84 44.99 -12.53 7.43
C VAL A 84 45.17 -14.04 7.23
N LYS A 85 46.38 -14.49 6.84
CA LYS A 85 46.72 -15.92 6.81
C LYS A 85 46.58 -16.57 8.19
N LEU A 86 47.12 -15.93 9.24
CA LEU A 86 46.94 -16.40 10.63
C LEU A 86 45.46 -16.41 11.07
N TYR A 87 44.68 -15.43 10.62
CA TYR A 87 43.24 -15.34 10.86
C TYR A 87 42.52 -16.58 10.33
N MET A 88 42.77 -16.92 9.06
CA MET A 88 42.18 -18.08 8.40
C MET A 88 42.69 -19.40 8.99
N ASP A 89 43.97 -19.48 9.37
CA ASP A 89 44.54 -20.63 10.07
C ASP A 89 43.80 -20.91 11.39
N ARG A 90 43.51 -19.86 12.20
CA ARG A 90 42.74 -20.01 13.45
C ARG A 90 41.34 -20.52 13.20
N MET A 91 40.61 -19.91 12.25
CA MET A 91 39.27 -20.36 11.89
C MET A 91 39.24 -21.80 11.38
N THR A 92 40.26 -22.23 10.66
CA THR A 92 40.37 -23.63 10.19
C THR A 92 40.62 -24.61 11.33
N SER A 93 41.36 -24.19 12.37
CA SER A 93 41.71 -25.06 13.49
C SER A 93 40.54 -25.38 14.43
N TYR A 94 39.44 -24.63 14.34
CA TYR A 94 38.27 -24.86 15.19
C TYR A 94 37.48 -26.10 14.75
N PRO A 95 36.84 -26.83 15.68
CA PRO A 95 36.02 -27.98 15.35
C PRO A 95 34.85 -27.60 14.42
N ASP A 96 34.15 -26.52 14.72
CA ASP A 96 33.09 -25.92 13.90
C ASP A 96 33.05 -24.40 14.10
N TRP A 97 32.12 -23.73 13.42
CA TRP A 97 31.91 -22.28 13.54
C TRP A 97 30.63 -21.89 14.31
N TYR A 98 30.05 -22.81 15.09
CA TYR A 98 28.86 -22.48 15.88
C TYR A 98 29.18 -21.53 17.04
N VAL A 99 28.16 -20.79 17.46
CA VAL A 99 28.07 -20.26 18.82
C VAL A 99 27.64 -21.42 19.72
N THR A 100 28.37 -21.65 20.82
CA THR A 100 28.20 -22.83 21.68
C THR A 100 26.77 -22.93 22.22
N ALA A 101 26.16 -21.81 22.61
CA ALA A 101 24.80 -21.76 23.16
C ALA A 101 23.68 -22.08 22.14
N SER A 102 23.96 -21.97 20.84
CA SER A 102 22.99 -22.21 19.75
C SER A 102 23.46 -23.29 18.77
N ARG A 103 24.39 -24.15 19.21
CA ARG A 103 24.98 -25.20 18.38
C ARG A 103 23.90 -26.17 17.88
N ASN A 104 23.83 -26.39 16.57
CA ASN A 104 22.78 -27.15 15.87
C ASN A 104 21.35 -26.60 16.00
N ILE A 105 21.20 -25.35 16.47
CA ILE A 105 19.91 -24.65 16.54
C ILE A 105 19.88 -23.50 15.54
N ASP A 106 20.98 -22.74 15.45
CA ASP A 106 21.10 -21.58 14.58
C ASP A 106 22.39 -21.61 13.76
N GLU A 107 22.25 -21.62 12.44
CA GLU A 107 23.35 -21.68 11.47
C GLU A 107 23.82 -20.30 10.99
N VAL A 108 23.16 -19.19 11.36
CA VAL A 108 23.59 -17.83 10.94
C VAL A 108 25.07 -17.54 11.28
N PRO A 109 25.60 -17.90 12.47
CA PRO A 109 27.03 -17.80 12.77
C PRO A 109 27.95 -18.45 11.74
N ILE A 110 27.54 -19.63 11.25
CA ILE A 110 28.29 -20.38 10.24
C ILE A 110 28.11 -19.71 8.88
N GLY A 111 26.90 -19.24 8.53
CA GLY A 111 26.66 -18.50 7.29
C GLY A 111 27.58 -17.28 7.15
N HIS A 112 27.74 -16.52 8.23
CA HIS A 112 28.68 -15.40 8.28
C HIS A 112 30.14 -15.83 8.14
N SER A 113 30.55 -16.81 8.95
CA SER A 113 31.92 -17.31 8.95
C SER A 113 32.30 -17.87 7.58
N LEU A 114 31.45 -18.70 6.99
CA LEU A 114 31.64 -19.30 5.68
C LEU A 114 31.66 -18.25 4.56
N THR A 115 30.75 -17.26 4.60
CA THR A 115 30.75 -16.17 3.61
C THR A 115 32.09 -15.43 3.59
N GLY A 116 32.57 -15.03 4.77
CA GLY A 116 33.86 -14.34 4.91
C GLY A 116 35.04 -15.20 4.50
N TYR A 117 35.02 -16.46 4.90
CA TYR A 117 36.09 -17.41 4.68
C TYR A 117 36.27 -17.76 3.19
N VAL A 118 35.16 -18.06 2.50
CA VAL A 118 35.15 -18.35 1.06
C VAL A 118 35.57 -17.13 0.25
N THR A 119 35.06 -15.94 0.60
CA THR A 119 35.45 -14.68 -0.06
C THR A 119 36.95 -14.43 0.07
N ALA A 120 37.52 -14.60 1.27
CA ALA A 120 38.95 -14.44 1.50
C ALA A 120 39.79 -15.49 0.77
N TYR A 121 39.34 -16.75 0.75
CA TYR A 121 39.98 -17.81 -0.02
C TYR A 121 40.05 -17.45 -1.51
N ASP A 122 38.94 -17.03 -2.12
CA ASP A 122 38.88 -16.65 -3.54
C ASP A 122 39.80 -15.44 -3.83
N PHE A 123 39.71 -14.39 -3.02
CA PHE A 123 40.48 -13.15 -3.20
C PHE A 123 41.99 -13.36 -3.05
N LEU A 124 42.39 -14.20 -2.08
CA LEU A 124 43.80 -14.41 -1.75
C LEU A 124 44.40 -15.65 -2.40
N TYR A 125 43.61 -16.45 -3.11
CA TYR A 125 44.07 -17.68 -3.78
C TYR A 125 45.44 -17.52 -4.48
N PRO A 126 45.69 -16.46 -5.28
CA PRO A 126 46.97 -16.31 -5.98
C PRO A 126 48.20 -16.24 -5.07
N VAL A 127 48.03 -15.78 -3.83
CA VAL A 127 49.11 -15.56 -2.85
C VAL A 127 49.11 -16.56 -1.67
N LEU A 128 48.18 -17.51 -1.66
CA LEU A 128 48.15 -18.62 -0.71
C LEU A 128 49.10 -19.74 -1.14
N GLU A 129 49.79 -20.33 -0.17
CA GLU A 129 50.65 -21.50 -0.41
C GLU A 129 49.80 -22.74 -0.74
N PRO A 130 50.28 -23.68 -1.58
CA PRO A 130 49.50 -24.87 -1.97
C PRO A 130 48.92 -25.65 -0.79
N LYS A 131 49.70 -25.81 0.29
CA LYS A 131 49.23 -26.48 1.52
C LYS A 131 48.03 -25.78 2.15
N ARG A 132 48.06 -24.45 2.24
CA ARG A 132 46.91 -23.67 2.76
C ARG A 132 45.72 -23.76 1.83
N ARG A 133 45.93 -23.72 0.51
CA ARG A 133 44.83 -23.88 -0.46
C ARG A 133 44.07 -25.18 -0.22
N SER A 134 44.76 -26.31 -0.11
CA SER A 134 44.13 -27.60 0.15
C SER A 134 43.37 -27.65 1.49
N ILE A 135 44.01 -27.21 2.58
CA ILE A 135 43.41 -27.23 3.93
C ILE A 135 42.19 -26.31 4.02
N TYR A 136 42.27 -25.12 3.43
CA TYR A 136 41.17 -24.15 3.45
C TYR A 136 40.00 -24.62 2.59
N LEU A 137 40.27 -25.25 1.44
CA LEU A 137 39.25 -25.81 0.56
C LEU A 137 38.51 -26.98 1.22
N GLU A 138 39.22 -27.86 1.92
CA GLU A 138 38.61 -28.93 2.72
C GLU A 138 37.68 -28.36 3.80
N ARG A 139 38.11 -27.30 4.50
CA ARG A 139 37.26 -26.62 5.49
C ARG A 139 36.00 -26.03 4.85
N ILE A 140 36.12 -25.38 3.69
CA ILE A 140 34.99 -24.85 2.92
C ILE A 140 34.01 -25.98 2.56
N GLY A 141 34.52 -27.11 2.06
CA GLY A 141 33.70 -28.27 1.72
C GLY A 141 32.91 -28.82 2.91
N ASN A 142 33.55 -28.94 4.07
CA ASN A 142 32.93 -29.46 5.29
C ASN A 142 31.76 -28.59 5.78
N GLU A 143 31.95 -27.27 5.81
CA GLU A 143 30.94 -26.32 6.27
C GLU A 143 29.82 -26.12 5.23
N THR A 144 30.14 -26.17 3.94
CA THR A 144 29.15 -26.16 2.85
C THR A 144 28.28 -27.42 2.88
N ALA A 145 28.89 -28.60 3.08
CA ALA A 145 28.17 -29.85 3.25
C ALA A 145 27.29 -29.85 4.51
N LEU A 146 27.72 -29.20 5.60
CA LEU A 146 26.88 -28.98 6.78
C LEU A 146 25.63 -28.19 6.44
N MET A 147 25.77 -27.02 5.81
CA MET A 147 24.64 -26.18 5.38
C MET A 147 23.67 -26.95 4.48
N TYR A 148 24.20 -27.66 3.49
CA TYR A 148 23.39 -28.49 2.60
C TYR A 148 22.59 -29.57 3.34
N ARG A 149 23.21 -30.26 4.31
CA ARG A 149 22.52 -31.26 5.15
C ARG A 149 21.39 -30.65 5.98
N VAL A 150 21.52 -29.40 6.42
CA VAL A 150 20.42 -28.70 7.11
C VAL A 150 19.23 -28.53 6.18
N VAL A 151 19.47 -28.09 4.94
CA VAL A 151 18.41 -27.95 3.92
C VAL A 151 17.76 -29.29 3.60
N GLN A 152 18.56 -30.34 3.33
CA GLN A 152 18.04 -31.67 3.01
C GLN A 152 17.16 -32.25 4.13
N LYS A 153 17.54 -32.04 5.39
CA LYS A 153 16.77 -32.51 6.55
C LYS A 153 15.56 -31.62 6.85
N GLY A 154 15.49 -30.41 6.30
CA GLY A 154 14.44 -29.42 6.58
C GLY A 154 14.31 -29.08 8.06
N ARG A 155 15.40 -29.17 8.84
CA ARG A 155 15.36 -29.09 10.31
C ARG A 155 15.28 -27.67 10.87
N ALA A 156 15.58 -26.65 10.05
CA ALA A 156 15.64 -25.26 10.45
C ALA A 156 14.61 -24.42 9.67
N GLY A 157 14.00 -23.42 10.31
CA GLY A 157 12.95 -22.61 9.69
C GLY A 157 13.37 -21.96 8.36
N TRP A 158 14.61 -21.49 8.27
CA TRP A 158 15.19 -20.83 7.09
C TRP A 158 15.23 -21.73 5.84
N THR A 159 15.10 -23.05 5.98
CA THR A 159 15.03 -23.96 4.81
C THR A 159 13.69 -23.84 4.06
N LYS A 160 12.68 -23.24 4.67
CA LYS A 160 11.35 -22.98 4.08
C LYS A 160 10.98 -21.49 4.07
N GLN A 161 11.42 -20.75 5.08
CA GLN A 161 11.16 -19.32 5.28
C GLN A 161 12.12 -18.46 4.46
N ARG A 162 11.86 -18.37 3.15
CA ARG A 162 12.85 -17.93 2.16
C ARG A 162 13.14 -16.43 2.12
N ILE A 163 12.20 -15.61 2.56
CA ILE A 163 12.34 -14.13 2.59
C ILE A 163 12.76 -13.60 3.97
N HIS A 164 12.74 -14.44 5.01
CA HIS A 164 13.23 -14.12 6.35
C HIS A 164 14.77 -14.04 6.34
N ASN A 165 15.35 -13.05 7.01
CA ASN A 165 16.77 -12.69 6.99
C ASN A 165 17.77 -13.86 7.15
N HIS A 166 17.43 -14.92 7.91
CA HIS A 166 18.28 -16.11 8.05
C HIS A 166 18.52 -16.83 6.70
N ALA A 167 17.51 -16.89 5.82
CA ALA A 167 17.59 -17.66 4.59
C ALA A 167 18.57 -17.04 3.58
N PRO A 168 18.45 -15.76 3.16
CA PRO A 168 19.44 -15.14 2.26
C PRO A 168 20.87 -15.20 2.80
N THR A 169 21.03 -15.12 4.13
CA THR A 169 22.35 -15.19 4.78
C THR A 169 22.99 -16.57 4.65
N ASN A 170 22.26 -17.64 5.00
CA ASN A 170 22.78 -19.00 5.01
C ASN A 170 22.88 -19.59 3.61
N VAL A 171 21.89 -19.32 2.76
CA VAL A 171 21.82 -19.83 1.40
C VAL A 171 22.90 -19.19 0.52
N PHE A 172 23.22 -17.91 0.73
CA PHE A 172 24.34 -17.27 0.01
C PHE A 172 25.68 -17.93 0.36
N ALA A 173 25.91 -18.23 1.64
CA ALA A 173 27.12 -18.92 2.09
C ALA A 173 27.25 -20.32 1.47
N LEU A 174 26.14 -21.08 1.43
CA LEU A 174 26.05 -22.37 0.74
C LEU A 174 26.39 -22.25 -0.74
N LEU A 175 25.85 -21.25 -1.43
CA LEU A 175 26.07 -21.03 -2.87
C LEU A 175 27.55 -20.79 -3.17
N ILE A 176 28.17 -19.78 -2.54
CA ILE A 176 29.55 -19.43 -2.88
C ILE A 176 30.54 -20.51 -2.43
N GLY A 177 30.24 -21.22 -1.33
CA GLY A 177 31.00 -22.39 -0.89
C GLY A 177 30.97 -23.49 -1.94
N ALA A 178 29.79 -23.79 -2.51
CA ALA A 178 29.65 -24.77 -3.58
C ALA A 178 30.40 -24.36 -4.86
N MET A 179 30.32 -23.08 -5.26
CA MET A 179 31.01 -22.56 -6.45
C MET A 179 32.53 -22.71 -6.34
N VAL A 180 33.12 -22.38 -5.18
CA VAL A 180 34.57 -22.51 -4.97
C VAL A 180 35.02 -23.97 -4.83
N TYR A 181 34.13 -24.86 -4.36
CA TYR A 181 34.42 -26.29 -4.19
C TYR A 181 34.22 -27.11 -5.48
N GLU A 182 33.60 -26.53 -6.51
CA GLU A 182 33.22 -27.22 -7.75
C GLU A 182 34.42 -27.84 -8.48
N ASP A 183 35.56 -27.18 -8.52
CA ASP A 183 36.78 -27.70 -9.15
C ASP A 183 37.33 -28.97 -8.45
N PHE A 184 37.01 -29.18 -7.18
CA PHE A 184 37.49 -30.31 -6.39
C PHE A 184 36.52 -31.49 -6.39
N ASP A 185 35.23 -31.24 -6.18
CA ASP A 185 34.17 -32.25 -6.27
C ASP A 185 32.94 -31.68 -7.00
N PRO A 186 32.93 -31.78 -8.35
CA PRO A 186 31.82 -31.29 -9.16
C PRO A 186 30.48 -31.96 -8.84
N SER A 187 30.51 -33.21 -8.37
CA SER A 187 29.30 -33.99 -8.08
C SER A 187 28.56 -33.41 -6.88
N SER A 188 29.25 -33.22 -5.76
CA SER A 188 28.65 -32.61 -4.57
C SER A 188 28.27 -31.15 -4.81
N ALA A 189 29.18 -30.37 -5.43
CA ALA A 189 28.97 -28.95 -5.69
C ALA A 189 27.73 -28.69 -6.56
N LYS A 190 27.47 -29.51 -7.58
CA LYS A 190 26.27 -29.40 -8.43
C LYS A 190 24.98 -29.45 -7.61
N HIS A 191 24.87 -30.37 -6.66
CA HIS A 191 23.67 -30.50 -5.81
C HIS A 191 23.51 -29.34 -4.85
N TRP A 192 24.62 -28.89 -4.24
CA TRP A 192 24.62 -27.77 -3.29
C TRP A 192 24.23 -26.46 -3.98
N LYS A 193 24.83 -26.19 -5.14
CA LYS A 193 24.52 -25.03 -5.98
C LYS A 193 23.07 -25.04 -6.43
N GLY A 194 22.57 -26.17 -6.95
CA GLY A 194 21.19 -26.29 -7.44
C GLY A 194 20.13 -26.00 -6.35
N VAL A 195 20.35 -26.50 -5.13
CA VAL A 195 19.43 -26.22 -4.00
C VAL A 195 19.49 -24.75 -3.58
N ALA A 196 20.69 -24.16 -3.52
CA ALA A 196 20.83 -22.75 -3.14
C ALA A 196 20.15 -21.82 -4.15
N MET A 197 20.37 -22.04 -5.46
CA MET A 197 19.70 -21.30 -6.52
C MET A 197 18.18 -21.45 -6.43
N SER A 198 17.67 -22.68 -6.31
CA SER A 198 16.22 -22.91 -6.18
C SER A 198 15.57 -22.16 -5.01
N MET A 199 16.26 -22.05 -3.87
CA MET A 199 15.77 -21.29 -2.73
C MET A 199 15.72 -19.78 -3.00
N PHE A 200 16.75 -19.22 -3.64
CA PHE A 200 16.78 -17.81 -4.02
C PHE A 200 15.77 -17.47 -5.10
N GLU A 201 15.66 -18.29 -6.15
CA GLU A 201 14.64 -18.11 -7.20
C GLU A 201 13.24 -18.10 -6.59
N LYS A 202 12.99 -18.98 -5.63
CA LYS A 202 11.70 -18.98 -4.93
C LYS A 202 11.53 -17.74 -4.05
N ALA A 203 12.58 -17.24 -3.39
CA ALA A 203 12.54 -15.99 -2.63
C ALA A 203 12.20 -14.79 -3.54
N LEU A 204 12.88 -14.66 -4.69
CA LEU A 204 12.65 -13.60 -5.66
C LEU A 204 11.24 -13.67 -6.26
N SER A 205 10.70 -14.87 -6.51
CA SER A 205 9.30 -15.01 -6.96
C SER A 205 8.28 -14.53 -5.92
N ILE A 206 8.57 -14.69 -4.62
CA ILE A 206 7.70 -14.18 -3.54
C ILE A 206 7.85 -12.66 -3.47
N LEU A 207 9.08 -12.14 -3.53
CA LEU A 207 9.32 -10.71 -3.50
C LEU A 207 8.75 -10.00 -4.73
N GLU A 208 8.68 -10.64 -5.89
CA GLU A 208 8.03 -10.10 -7.09
C GLU A 208 6.62 -9.57 -6.79
N VAL A 209 5.87 -10.22 -5.89
CA VAL A 209 4.51 -9.79 -5.53
C VAL A 209 4.44 -8.73 -4.42
N VAL A 210 5.58 -8.36 -3.83
CA VAL A 210 5.73 -7.25 -2.88
C VAL A 210 6.05 -5.97 -3.67
N VAL A 211 5.00 -5.27 -4.09
CA VAL A 211 5.08 -4.24 -5.14
C VAL A 211 5.59 -2.86 -4.72
N ASP A 212 5.92 -2.66 -3.45
CA ASP A 212 6.43 -1.41 -2.91
C ASP A 212 7.91 -1.48 -2.49
N GLY A 213 8.58 -2.59 -2.78
CA GLY A 213 10.00 -2.78 -2.54
C GLY A 213 10.38 -2.92 -1.06
N THR A 214 9.41 -3.10 -0.17
CA THR A 214 9.66 -3.19 1.27
C THR A 214 10.17 -4.55 1.72
N SER A 215 10.60 -4.62 2.98
CA SER A 215 10.80 -5.86 3.71
C SER A 215 9.98 -5.74 4.99
N ASP A 216 9.18 -6.75 5.26
CA ASP A 216 8.24 -6.82 6.39
C ASP A 216 8.95 -6.71 7.76
N GLU A 217 10.18 -7.23 7.87
CA GLU A 217 11.01 -7.17 9.09
C GLU A 217 11.58 -5.77 9.39
N GLY A 218 11.16 -4.75 8.64
CA GLY A 218 11.59 -3.37 8.80
C GLY A 218 12.97 -3.08 8.20
N VAL A 219 13.42 -1.82 8.33
CA VAL A 219 14.56 -1.31 7.55
C VAL A 219 15.90 -1.94 7.97
N ALA A 220 16.06 -2.22 9.28
CA ALA A 220 17.30 -2.80 9.78
C ALA A 220 17.48 -4.25 9.31
N TYR A 221 16.48 -5.11 9.51
CA TYR A 221 16.53 -6.49 8.99
C TYR A 221 16.38 -6.55 7.47
N GLY A 222 15.62 -5.65 6.85
CA GLY A 222 15.58 -5.50 5.39
C GLY A 222 16.96 -5.21 4.79
N SER A 223 17.82 -4.44 5.48
CA SER A 223 19.24 -4.28 5.08
C SER A 223 20.06 -5.57 5.19
N TYR A 224 19.69 -6.46 6.12
CA TYR A 224 20.29 -7.78 6.32
C TYR A 224 19.86 -8.74 5.20
N THR A 225 18.55 -8.85 4.93
CA THR A 225 17.97 -9.65 3.84
C THR A 225 18.52 -9.23 2.48
N SER A 226 18.51 -7.92 2.19
CA SER A 226 19.01 -7.36 0.92
C SER A 226 20.52 -7.54 0.72
N ARG A 227 21.33 -7.65 1.78
CA ARG A 227 22.76 -8.02 1.65
C ARG A 227 22.92 -9.37 0.96
N GLY A 228 22.15 -10.39 1.36
CA GLY A 228 22.21 -11.71 0.74
C GLY A 228 21.66 -11.71 -0.69
N LEU A 229 20.49 -11.08 -0.88
CA LEU A 229 19.82 -11.02 -2.19
C LEU A 229 20.62 -10.28 -3.26
N THR A 230 21.16 -9.09 -2.95
CA THR A 230 21.94 -8.31 -3.94
C THR A 230 23.21 -9.03 -4.38
N GLN A 231 23.88 -9.75 -3.45
CA GLN A 231 25.01 -10.59 -3.82
C GLN A 231 24.58 -11.80 -4.64
N TYR A 232 23.46 -12.46 -4.32
CA TYR A 232 22.92 -13.54 -5.15
C TYR A 232 22.62 -13.06 -6.57
N ILE A 233 21.88 -11.96 -6.72
CA ILE A 233 21.49 -11.41 -8.03
C ILE A 233 22.75 -11.08 -8.86
N PHE A 234 23.77 -10.51 -8.23
CA PHE A 234 25.05 -10.31 -8.88
C PHE A 234 25.70 -11.62 -9.35
N MET A 235 25.70 -12.67 -8.51
CA MET A 235 26.25 -13.98 -8.89
C MET A 235 25.46 -14.62 -10.02
N ALA A 236 24.13 -14.52 -9.98
CA ALA A 236 23.23 -15.04 -11.00
C ALA A 236 23.50 -14.41 -12.37
N LEU A 237 23.62 -13.08 -12.41
CA LEU A 237 23.95 -12.35 -13.63
C LEU A 237 25.35 -12.69 -14.15
N ARG A 238 26.33 -12.80 -13.24
CA ARG A 238 27.73 -13.01 -13.62
C ARG A 238 28.05 -14.44 -14.06
N HIS A 239 27.46 -15.43 -13.39
CA HIS A 239 27.90 -16.84 -13.49
C HIS A 239 26.85 -17.78 -14.07
N PHE A 240 25.56 -17.42 -14.00
CA PHE A 240 24.46 -18.34 -14.34
C PHE A 240 23.60 -17.84 -15.51
N ASP A 241 23.98 -16.73 -16.15
CA ASP A 241 23.23 -16.12 -17.25
C ASP A 241 21.75 -15.87 -16.90
N THR A 242 21.50 -15.51 -15.63
CA THR A 242 20.15 -15.28 -15.09
C THR A 242 20.05 -13.84 -14.62
N ASP A 243 19.22 -13.05 -15.30
CA ASP A 243 19.03 -11.63 -15.01
C ASP A 243 17.76 -11.38 -14.17
N HIS A 244 17.96 -10.82 -12.98
CA HIS A 244 16.89 -10.42 -12.05
C HIS A 244 16.77 -8.91 -11.88
N THR A 245 17.50 -8.11 -12.67
CA THR A 245 17.52 -6.65 -12.53
C THR A 245 16.16 -6.01 -12.80
N GLN A 246 15.28 -6.70 -13.53
CA GLN A 246 13.92 -6.26 -13.86
C GLN A 246 12.84 -6.69 -12.85
N ASN A 247 13.22 -7.39 -11.77
CA ASN A 247 12.28 -7.79 -10.71
C ASN A 247 11.58 -6.56 -10.10
N SER A 248 10.25 -6.59 -10.01
CA SER A 248 9.44 -5.42 -9.61
C SER A 248 9.79 -4.90 -8.22
N TRP A 249 10.03 -5.80 -7.27
CA TRP A 249 10.44 -5.44 -5.91
C TRP A 249 11.80 -4.73 -5.92
N LEU A 250 12.76 -5.23 -6.70
CA LEU A 250 14.10 -4.66 -6.76
C LEU A 250 14.10 -3.23 -7.30
N ARG A 251 13.26 -2.95 -8.32
CA ARG A 251 13.10 -1.59 -8.86
C ARG A 251 12.53 -0.60 -7.85
N GLN A 252 11.67 -1.07 -6.95
CA GLN A 252 11.06 -0.23 -5.91
C GLN A 252 11.91 -0.17 -4.62
N HIS A 253 12.81 -1.13 -4.40
CA HIS A 253 13.58 -1.28 -3.15
C HIS A 253 14.43 -0.06 -2.77
N PHE A 254 14.80 0.78 -3.73
CA PHE A 254 15.46 2.06 -3.44
C PHE A 254 14.60 2.98 -2.55
N TRP A 255 13.29 3.04 -2.81
CA TRP A 255 12.38 3.89 -2.06
C TRP A 255 12.24 3.46 -0.61
N PHE A 256 12.34 2.15 -0.34
CA PHE A 256 12.39 1.61 1.01
C PHE A 256 13.53 2.20 1.83
N PHE A 257 14.75 2.32 1.27
CA PHE A 257 15.85 2.99 1.96
C PHE A 257 15.69 4.52 2.00
N PHE A 258 15.27 5.14 0.89
CA PHE A 258 15.20 6.60 0.79
C PHE A 258 14.11 7.20 1.69
N ALA A 259 12.86 6.74 1.55
CA ALA A 259 11.72 7.36 2.20
C ALA A 259 11.63 7.03 3.70
N THR A 260 12.28 5.96 4.17
CA THR A 260 12.39 5.63 5.60
C THR A 260 13.60 6.28 6.28
N THR A 261 14.50 6.92 5.53
CA THR A 261 15.64 7.65 6.09
C THR A 261 15.17 8.99 6.66
N MET A 262 15.48 9.24 7.93
CA MET A 262 15.09 10.46 8.62
C MET A 262 15.99 11.66 8.30
N PRO A 263 15.53 12.90 8.54
CA PRO A 263 16.31 14.10 8.30
C PRO A 263 17.71 14.05 8.91
N GLY A 264 18.73 14.27 8.08
CA GLY A 264 20.13 14.19 8.49
C GLY A 264 20.85 12.87 8.20
N PHE A 265 20.16 11.87 7.62
CA PHE A 265 20.77 10.66 7.04
C PHE A 265 21.52 9.76 8.04
N GLN A 266 21.20 9.84 9.33
CA GLN A 266 21.83 9.02 10.38
C GLN A 266 20.95 7.88 10.90
N ARG A 267 19.63 8.03 10.72
CA ARG A 267 18.61 7.21 11.35
C ARG A 267 17.52 6.84 10.36
N THR A 268 16.80 5.79 10.70
CA THR A 268 15.62 5.31 9.97
C THR A 268 14.38 5.35 10.84
N VAL A 269 13.21 5.11 10.23
CA VAL A 269 11.91 5.05 10.90
C VAL A 269 11.87 4.18 12.16
N GLY A 270 12.58 3.04 12.19
CA GLY A 270 12.75 2.23 13.42
C GLY A 270 11.61 1.25 13.72
N ILE A 271 10.67 1.04 12.78
CA ILE A 271 9.60 0.03 12.86
C ILE A 271 10.19 -1.39 12.90
N ALA A 272 9.49 -2.28 13.63
CA ALA A 272 9.88 -3.67 13.91
C ALA A 272 11.20 -3.77 14.71
N ASP A 273 11.72 -4.99 14.90
CA ASP A 273 13.01 -5.18 15.55
C ASP A 273 14.12 -4.45 14.78
N SER A 274 14.62 -3.37 15.37
CA SER A 274 15.52 -2.47 14.66
C SER A 274 16.66 -1.98 15.55
N ASN A 275 17.75 -1.55 14.92
CA ASN A 275 18.66 -0.63 15.59
C ASN A 275 18.20 0.82 15.28
N HIS A 276 19.08 1.81 15.46
CA HIS A 276 18.71 3.17 15.09
C HIS A 276 18.69 3.44 13.57
N ASN A 277 19.16 2.50 12.74
CA ASN A 277 19.34 2.70 11.30
C ASN A 277 19.30 1.38 10.48
N TRP A 278 20.46 0.83 10.13
CA TRP A 278 20.62 -0.37 9.30
C TRP A 278 21.57 -1.35 9.98
N PHE A 279 21.32 -2.65 9.88
CA PHE A 279 22.28 -3.65 10.35
C PHE A 279 23.47 -3.80 9.40
N TYR A 280 23.24 -3.80 8.08
CA TYR A 280 24.28 -4.02 7.07
C TYR A 280 24.20 -3.01 5.94
N GLY A 281 25.32 -2.37 5.59
CA GLY A 281 25.32 -1.26 4.64
C GLY A 281 24.58 -0.04 5.21
N PRO A 282 23.67 0.63 4.45
CA PRO A 282 23.07 0.17 3.20
C PRO A 282 23.82 0.65 1.95
N GLU A 283 25.01 1.26 2.10
CA GLU A 283 25.72 1.85 0.96
C GLU A 283 26.02 0.84 -0.13
N SER A 284 26.39 -0.39 0.23
CA SER A 284 26.63 -1.48 -0.72
C SER A 284 25.38 -1.83 -1.54
N GLN A 285 24.22 -1.91 -0.90
CA GLN A 285 22.95 -2.21 -1.55
C GLN A 285 22.51 -1.04 -2.43
N LEU A 286 22.72 0.21 -1.97
CA LEU A 286 22.37 1.40 -2.73
C LEU A 286 23.20 1.57 -4.00
N VAL A 287 24.52 1.37 -3.93
CA VAL A 287 25.37 1.45 -5.14
C VAL A 287 25.13 0.26 -6.06
N PHE A 288 24.73 -0.91 -5.54
CA PHE A 288 24.25 -2.03 -6.35
C PHE A 288 22.98 -1.67 -7.11
N LEU A 289 21.96 -1.14 -6.43
CA LEU A 289 20.71 -0.71 -7.06
C LEU A 289 20.99 0.32 -8.16
N ASP A 290 21.91 1.26 -7.93
CA ASP A 290 22.25 2.24 -8.95
C ASP A 290 22.98 1.61 -10.15
N ALA A 291 23.99 0.79 -9.89
CA ALA A 291 24.83 0.21 -10.93
C ALA A 291 24.14 -0.85 -11.79
N PHE A 292 23.13 -1.55 -11.27
CA PHE A 292 22.51 -2.68 -11.96
C PHE A 292 21.01 -2.51 -12.24
N VAL A 293 20.32 -1.58 -11.58
CA VAL A 293 18.84 -1.50 -11.64
C VAL A 293 18.38 -0.12 -12.11
N LEU A 294 18.72 0.95 -11.36
CA LEU A 294 18.18 2.29 -11.58
C LEU A 294 18.95 3.08 -12.64
N ARG A 295 20.27 2.93 -12.68
CA ARG A 295 21.20 3.62 -13.59
C ARG A 295 21.01 5.14 -13.70
N ASN A 296 20.65 5.81 -12.60
CA ASN A 296 20.27 7.23 -12.62
C ASN A 296 21.02 8.12 -11.61
N GLY A 297 21.88 7.54 -10.77
CA GLY A 297 22.70 8.27 -9.79
C GLY A 297 22.07 8.43 -8.40
N ASN A 298 20.83 7.97 -8.20
CA ASN A 298 20.09 8.14 -6.95
C ASN A 298 20.68 7.30 -5.81
N GLY A 299 21.05 6.05 -6.10
CA GLY A 299 21.65 5.15 -5.12
C GLY A 299 23.02 5.65 -4.66
N ASN A 300 23.88 6.07 -5.61
CA ASN A 300 25.17 6.69 -5.34
C ASN A 300 25.03 7.94 -4.47
N TRP A 301 24.05 8.78 -4.75
CA TRP A 301 23.77 9.97 -3.94
C TRP A 301 23.40 9.64 -2.51
N LEU A 302 22.46 8.72 -2.30
CA LEU A 302 22.02 8.38 -0.94
C LEU A 302 23.13 7.69 -0.16
N ALA A 303 23.90 6.80 -0.79
CA ALA A 303 25.07 6.18 -0.20
C ALA A 303 26.11 7.23 0.25
N ASP A 304 26.37 8.24 -0.59
CA ASP A 304 27.27 9.35 -0.26
C ASP A 304 26.75 10.19 0.93
N ARG A 305 25.44 10.46 1.00
CA ARG A 305 24.83 11.21 2.12
C ARG A 305 24.94 10.45 3.43
N ILE A 306 24.55 9.17 3.44
CA ILE A 306 24.63 8.29 4.62
C ILE A 306 26.07 8.18 5.09
N ARG A 307 27.01 7.92 4.17
CA ARG A 307 28.45 7.81 4.47
C ARG A 307 28.99 9.09 5.10
N SER A 308 28.61 10.25 4.57
CA SER A 308 29.07 11.56 5.06
C SER A 308 28.47 11.91 6.43
N ALA A 309 27.25 11.46 6.70
CA ALA A 309 26.55 11.69 7.96
C ALA A 309 26.93 10.69 9.06
N LYS A 310 27.82 9.71 8.78
CA LYS A 310 28.10 8.60 9.69
C LYS A 310 28.42 9.04 11.12
N PRO A 311 27.63 8.59 12.11
CA PRO A 311 27.89 8.86 13.51
C PRO A 311 29.11 8.06 13.98
N LYS A 312 29.99 8.72 14.76
CA LYS A 312 31.23 8.10 15.29
C LYS A 312 31.07 7.49 16.68
N ASN A 313 30.10 7.98 17.45
CA ASN A 313 29.90 7.61 18.85
C ASN A 313 28.62 6.77 19.03
N PRO A 314 28.61 5.81 19.96
CA PRO A 314 27.38 5.14 20.40
C PRO A 314 26.32 6.15 20.88
N PRO A 315 25.02 5.80 20.85
CA PRO A 315 24.46 4.51 20.42
C PRO A 315 24.34 4.38 18.89
N LEU A 316 24.64 5.44 18.15
CA LEU A 316 24.43 5.50 16.70
C LEU A 316 25.56 4.88 15.86
N ALA A 317 26.77 4.78 16.42
CA ALA A 317 27.90 4.16 15.73
C ALA A 317 27.61 2.69 15.37
N ARG A 318 28.01 2.29 14.17
CA ARG A 318 27.89 0.88 13.72
C ARG A 318 28.68 -0.03 14.65
N SER A 319 28.11 -1.20 14.95
CA SER A 319 28.80 -2.21 15.75
C SER A 319 30.07 -2.70 15.05
N MET A 320 30.98 -3.28 15.84
CA MET A 320 32.20 -3.89 15.31
C MET A 320 31.94 -5.06 14.37
N SER A 321 30.80 -5.75 14.51
CA SER A 321 30.43 -6.85 13.63
C SER A 321 29.86 -6.40 12.28
N GLN A 322 29.37 -5.16 12.20
CA GLN A 322 28.62 -4.66 11.05
C GLN A 322 29.41 -3.66 10.21
N LYS A 323 30.27 -2.84 10.83
CA LYS A 323 30.88 -1.66 10.22
C LYS A 323 31.66 -1.89 8.92
N TRP A 324 32.27 -3.07 8.74
CA TRP A 324 33.09 -3.42 7.57
C TRP A 324 32.50 -4.57 6.73
N SER A 325 31.36 -5.14 7.14
CA SER A 325 30.81 -6.36 6.55
C SER A 325 30.58 -6.27 5.04
N THR A 326 30.13 -5.11 4.54
CA THR A 326 29.73 -4.90 3.14
C THR A 326 30.63 -3.94 2.36
N VAL A 327 31.76 -3.50 2.93
CA VAL A 327 32.61 -2.49 2.26
C VAL A 327 33.30 -3.04 0.99
N HIS A 328 33.56 -4.35 0.95
CA HIS A 328 34.15 -5.02 -0.21
C HIS A 328 33.17 -5.04 -1.40
N THR A 329 31.89 -5.38 -1.16
CA THR A 329 30.83 -5.32 -2.18
C THR A 329 30.48 -3.88 -2.53
N GLU A 330 30.49 -2.94 -1.58
CA GLU A 330 30.33 -1.50 -1.86
C GLU A 330 31.39 -1.02 -2.86
N PHE A 331 32.65 -1.42 -2.68
CA PHE A 331 33.72 -1.09 -3.62
C PHE A 331 33.52 -1.75 -5.00
N ILE A 332 33.10 -3.00 -5.03
CA ILE A 332 32.95 -3.77 -6.28
C ILE A 332 31.77 -3.28 -7.11
N PHE A 333 30.64 -2.99 -6.46
CA PHE A 333 29.39 -2.62 -7.12
C PHE A 333 29.32 -1.13 -7.49
N TYR A 334 30.16 -0.28 -6.90
CA TYR A 334 30.13 1.15 -7.18
C TYR A 334 30.48 1.47 -8.64
N ASP A 335 29.53 2.09 -9.34
CA ASP A 335 29.73 2.63 -10.69
C ASP A 335 29.94 4.15 -10.63
N ALA A 336 31.19 4.56 -10.80
CA ALA A 336 31.59 5.97 -10.78
C ALA A 336 31.21 6.75 -12.05
N SER A 337 30.76 6.07 -13.11
CA SER A 337 30.28 6.75 -14.33
C SER A 337 28.91 7.40 -14.13
N LEU A 338 28.12 6.90 -13.16
CA LEU A 338 26.82 7.43 -12.81
C LEU A 338 26.98 8.69 -11.95
N LYS A 339 26.57 9.84 -12.50
CA LYS A 339 26.57 11.12 -11.78
C LYS A 339 25.62 11.04 -10.58
N SER A 340 26.14 11.31 -9.39
CA SER A 340 25.34 11.36 -8.16
C SER A 340 24.24 12.44 -8.24
N ASN A 341 22.99 12.01 -8.24
CA ASN A 341 21.81 12.88 -8.41
C ASN A 341 20.88 12.76 -7.21
N ARG A 342 20.34 13.90 -6.75
CA ARG A 342 19.35 13.89 -5.67
C ARG A 342 18.04 13.28 -6.20
N PRO A 343 17.48 12.27 -5.52
CA PRO A 343 16.17 11.73 -5.87
C PRO A 343 15.08 12.80 -5.78
N VAL A 344 14.18 12.82 -6.74
CA VAL A 344 12.95 13.62 -6.73
C VAL A 344 11.80 12.66 -6.49
N LEU A 345 10.95 12.92 -5.49
CA LEU A 345 9.78 12.09 -5.26
C LEU A 345 8.84 12.14 -6.49
N PRO A 346 8.27 11.02 -6.95
CA PRO A 346 7.57 10.89 -8.25
C PRO A 346 6.38 11.84 -8.51
N SER A 347 5.92 12.59 -7.51
CA SER A 347 4.80 13.54 -7.58
C SER A 347 5.14 14.92 -7.02
N ASN A 348 6.42 15.19 -6.70
CA ASN A 348 6.80 16.35 -5.88
C ASN A 348 6.08 16.39 -4.51
N SER A 349 5.43 15.28 -4.12
CA SER A 349 4.80 15.11 -2.82
C SER A 349 5.87 15.03 -1.73
N SER A 350 5.52 15.41 -0.52
CA SER A 350 6.35 15.30 0.66
C SER A 350 6.23 13.94 1.36
N TYR A 351 5.47 12.98 0.80
CA TYR A 351 5.22 11.65 1.38
C TYR A 351 5.39 10.48 0.40
N HIS A 352 5.54 9.28 0.95
CA HIS A 352 5.60 8.00 0.25
C HIS A 352 4.71 6.96 0.95
N ILE A 353 4.00 6.14 0.17
CA ILE A 353 3.12 5.07 0.66
C ILE A 353 3.75 3.72 0.31
N PHE A 354 4.10 2.97 1.35
CA PHE A 354 4.43 1.55 1.25
C PHE A 354 3.15 0.74 1.40
N SER A 355 2.50 0.50 0.26
CA SER A 355 1.14 -0.04 0.23
C SER A 355 1.05 -1.51 0.67
N ASP A 356 2.13 -2.28 0.50
CA ASP A 356 2.22 -3.67 0.96
C ASP A 356 2.53 -3.74 2.45
N TRP A 357 3.52 -2.97 2.89
CA TRP A 357 3.94 -2.92 4.29
C TRP A 357 2.88 -2.27 5.20
N GLY A 358 2.00 -1.44 4.64
CA GLY A 358 1.02 -0.66 5.40
C GLY A 358 1.68 0.50 6.16
N VAL A 359 2.67 1.16 5.55
CA VAL A 359 3.41 2.28 6.16
C VAL A 359 3.34 3.52 5.27
N VAL A 360 3.10 4.67 5.88
CA VAL A 360 3.25 5.99 5.24
C VAL A 360 4.43 6.70 5.87
N THR A 361 5.23 7.38 5.05
CA THR A 361 6.29 8.28 5.52
C THR A 361 6.14 9.65 4.89
N TYR A 362 6.42 10.71 5.65
CA TYR A 362 6.43 12.10 5.22
C TYR A 362 7.79 12.69 5.61
N GLY A 363 8.43 13.42 4.69
CA GLY A 363 9.73 14.08 4.93
C GLY A 363 10.94 13.15 4.89
N GLY A 364 10.84 11.97 4.29
CA GLY A 364 11.95 11.04 4.10
C GLY A 364 13.07 11.60 3.21
N GLY A 365 14.32 11.23 3.51
CA GLY A 365 15.50 11.60 2.70
C GLY A 365 15.85 13.09 2.73
N GLN A 366 15.39 13.84 3.73
CA GLN A 366 15.66 15.27 3.86
C GLN A 366 16.95 15.60 4.65
N TYR A 367 17.41 16.84 4.51
CA TYR A 367 18.49 17.37 5.35
C TYR A 367 17.96 17.78 6.72
N MET A 368 18.80 17.76 7.76
CA MET A 368 18.45 18.32 9.06
C MET A 368 18.37 19.85 8.93
N LYS A 369 17.16 20.40 8.96
CA LYS A 369 16.87 21.83 8.86
C LYS A 369 15.58 22.15 9.61
N LYS A 370 15.48 23.34 10.20
CA LYS A 370 14.21 23.86 10.73
C LYS A 370 13.12 23.82 9.62
N GLY A 371 11.94 23.30 9.97
CA GLY A 371 10.83 23.06 9.04
C GLY A 371 10.85 21.70 8.35
N ASN A 372 11.99 21.00 8.31
CA ASN A 372 12.06 19.65 7.75
C ASN A 372 11.60 18.64 8.81
N THR A 373 10.39 18.13 8.64
CA THR A 373 9.72 17.26 9.60
C THR A 373 9.57 15.88 9.03
N PHE A 374 9.83 14.87 9.88
CA PHE A 374 9.55 13.48 9.55
C PHE A 374 8.33 12.99 10.34
N LEU A 375 7.42 12.34 9.64
CA LEU A 375 6.25 11.68 10.22
C LEU A 375 6.10 10.32 9.56
N SER A 376 5.87 9.27 10.34
CA SER A 376 5.47 7.97 9.79
C SER A 376 4.24 7.45 10.50
N PHE A 377 3.46 6.61 9.84
CA PHE A 377 2.31 5.92 10.41
C PHE A 377 2.25 4.50 9.88
N LYS A 378 2.09 3.50 10.77
CA LYS A 378 1.95 2.09 10.41
C LYS A 378 0.56 1.59 10.76
N SER A 379 -0.12 0.99 9.79
CA SER A 379 -1.37 0.25 10.01
C SER A 379 -1.63 -0.66 8.80
N GLY A 380 -1.22 -1.91 8.91
CA GLY A 380 -1.28 -2.91 7.84
C GLY A 380 -1.34 -4.34 8.37
N PRO A 381 -1.47 -5.34 7.50
CA PRO A 381 -1.42 -6.72 7.92
C PRO A 381 -0.01 -7.15 8.33
N ILE A 382 0.06 -8.04 9.32
CA ILE A 382 1.31 -8.71 9.70
C ILE A 382 1.93 -9.40 8.46
N HIS A 383 3.22 -9.20 8.28
CA HIS A 383 4.06 -9.65 7.18
C HIS A 383 3.74 -9.03 5.81
N GLY A 384 2.96 -7.96 5.75
CA GLY A 384 2.58 -7.25 4.53
C GLY A 384 1.41 -7.88 3.76
N GLU A 385 0.74 -7.08 2.91
CA GLU A 385 -0.46 -7.47 2.16
C GLU A 385 -0.21 -8.66 1.22
N ALA A 386 0.92 -8.68 0.52
CA ALA A 386 1.28 -9.78 -0.37
C ALA A 386 1.37 -11.11 0.37
N VAL A 387 2.15 -11.17 1.46
CA VAL A 387 2.36 -12.44 2.14
C VAL A 387 1.16 -12.84 2.98
N SER A 388 0.48 -11.90 3.65
CA SER A 388 -0.77 -12.22 4.33
C SER A 388 -1.78 -12.87 3.40
N ASP A 389 -1.91 -12.36 2.17
CA ASP A 389 -2.79 -12.97 1.17
C ASP A 389 -2.33 -14.38 0.73
N ILE A 390 -1.02 -14.63 0.59
CA ILE A 390 -0.49 -15.98 0.32
C ILE A 390 -0.73 -16.93 1.50
N VAL A 391 -0.62 -16.45 2.73
CA VAL A 391 -0.86 -17.23 3.94
C VAL A 391 -2.33 -17.61 4.06
N GLU A 392 -3.24 -16.70 3.72
CA GLU A 392 -4.68 -16.91 3.84
C GLU A 392 -5.28 -17.69 2.67
N ASN A 393 -4.71 -17.55 1.47
CA ASN A 393 -5.31 -18.04 0.23
C ASN A 393 -4.35 -18.90 -0.60
N SER A 394 -4.88 -19.97 -1.20
CA SER A 394 -4.12 -20.90 -2.04
C SER A 394 -4.02 -20.44 -3.50
N TRP A 395 -3.37 -19.29 -3.77
CA TRP A 395 -3.19 -18.80 -5.15
C TRP A 395 -1.73 -18.82 -5.63
N PHE A 396 -0.76 -18.76 -4.72
CA PHE A 396 0.66 -18.67 -5.10
C PHE A 396 1.24 -20.04 -5.47
N PRO A 397 1.76 -20.23 -6.70
CA PRO A 397 2.21 -21.53 -7.17
C PRO A 397 3.31 -22.14 -6.27
N GLY A 398 3.17 -23.42 -5.92
CA GLY A 398 4.20 -24.17 -5.20
C GLY A 398 4.38 -23.77 -3.72
N LEU A 399 3.46 -22.99 -3.14
CA LEU A 399 3.37 -22.77 -1.69
C LEU A 399 1.98 -23.19 -1.20
N SER A 400 1.93 -23.91 -0.08
CA SER A 400 0.70 -24.14 0.64
C SER A 400 0.34 -22.91 1.48
N PRO A 401 -0.96 -22.60 1.67
CA PRO A 401 -1.37 -21.56 2.60
C PRO A 401 -0.89 -21.87 4.02
N GLY A 402 -0.86 -20.84 4.86
CA GLY A 402 -0.42 -20.89 6.25
C GLY A 402 1.03 -20.42 6.46
N TRP A 403 1.36 -20.23 7.74
CA TRP A 403 2.61 -19.61 8.19
C TRP A 403 3.87 -20.48 8.07
N ALA A 404 3.77 -21.72 7.57
CA ALA A 404 4.91 -22.64 7.51
C ALA A 404 6.07 -22.16 6.63
N ASN A 405 5.80 -21.26 5.68
CA ASN A 405 6.77 -20.70 4.73
C ASN A 405 7.23 -19.28 5.09
N PHE A 406 6.76 -18.72 6.21
CA PHE A 406 6.98 -17.32 6.57
C PHE A 406 7.27 -17.15 8.06
N ASN A 407 7.82 -16.01 8.45
CA ASN A 407 8.18 -15.72 9.83
C ASN A 407 8.14 -14.22 10.14
N PRO A 408 7.01 -13.68 10.60
CA PRO A 408 6.91 -12.31 11.11
C PRO A 408 7.36 -12.17 12.58
N GLY A 409 8.21 -13.08 13.09
CA GLY A 409 8.62 -13.06 14.50
C GLY A 409 9.32 -11.77 14.96
N HIS A 410 9.92 -11.04 14.02
CA HIS A 410 10.58 -9.74 14.22
C HIS A 410 9.62 -8.54 14.14
N GLU A 411 8.37 -8.73 13.70
CA GLU A 411 7.37 -7.67 13.75
C GLU A 411 6.88 -7.38 15.16
N HIS A 412 6.31 -6.20 15.33
CA HIS A 412 5.77 -5.72 16.60
C HIS A 412 4.23 -5.68 16.60
N PRO A 413 3.59 -5.77 17.77
CA PRO A 413 2.19 -5.42 17.96
C PRO A 413 2.00 -3.89 17.95
N ASP A 414 2.18 -3.28 16.77
CA ASP A 414 2.37 -1.83 16.56
C ASP A 414 1.37 -1.21 15.55
N GLN A 415 0.22 -1.83 15.31
CA GLN A 415 -0.77 -1.28 14.38
C GLN A 415 -1.36 0.04 14.91
N ASN A 416 -1.50 1.04 14.03
CA ASN A 416 -1.75 2.46 14.35
C ASN A 416 -0.62 3.17 15.12
N SER A 417 0.62 2.66 15.13
CA SER A 417 1.77 3.40 15.65
C SER A 417 2.20 4.54 14.71
N PHE A 418 2.92 5.52 15.27
CA PHE A 418 3.54 6.58 14.49
C PHE A 418 4.87 7.04 15.10
N VAL A 419 5.71 7.64 14.25
CA VAL A 419 6.94 8.34 14.64
C VAL A 419 6.79 9.79 14.24
N PHE A 420 7.13 10.71 15.13
CA PHE A 420 7.09 12.14 14.85
C PHE A 420 8.41 12.80 15.23
N ALA A 421 9.05 13.41 14.23
CA ALA A 421 10.29 14.13 14.39
C ALA A 421 10.26 15.52 13.76
N PRO A 422 9.61 16.50 14.42
CA PRO A 422 9.59 17.88 13.97
C PRO A 422 11.00 18.49 13.93
N ASN A 423 11.33 19.20 12.84
CA ASN A 423 12.68 19.70 12.55
C ASN A 423 13.78 18.60 12.49
N GLY A 424 13.38 17.34 12.32
CA GLY A 424 14.29 16.19 12.34
C GLY A 424 14.73 15.75 13.74
N ARG A 425 14.13 16.27 14.81
CA ARG A 425 14.42 15.84 16.20
C ARG A 425 13.47 14.75 16.64
N TYR A 426 14.02 13.67 17.21
CA TYR A 426 13.25 12.55 17.74
C TYR A 426 12.35 13.01 18.88
N PHE A 427 11.06 13.15 18.62
CA PHE A 427 10.10 13.52 19.65
C PHE A 427 9.27 12.31 20.09
N ILE A 428 8.53 11.70 19.15
CA ILE A 428 7.83 10.43 19.34
C ILE A 428 8.53 9.38 18.48
N THR A 429 8.98 8.29 19.08
CA THR A 429 9.91 7.33 18.48
C THR A 429 9.46 5.91 18.70
N GLU A 430 9.98 4.97 17.91
CA GLU A 430 9.85 3.54 18.21
C GLU A 430 10.79 3.11 19.35
N ALA A 431 10.45 1.99 20.01
CA ALA A 431 11.30 1.35 21.02
C ALA A 431 12.47 0.55 20.41
N LEU A 432 12.54 0.41 19.08
CA LEU A 432 13.57 -0.35 18.35
C LEU A 432 13.51 -1.85 18.72
N TYR A 433 14.62 -2.58 18.67
CA TYR A 433 14.65 -4.01 19.04
C TYR A 433 14.15 -4.21 20.47
N ALA A 434 13.05 -4.95 20.64
CA ALA A 434 12.40 -5.14 21.94
C ALA A 434 11.62 -6.48 22.03
N PRO A 435 11.30 -6.96 23.24
CA PRO A 435 10.25 -7.96 23.42
C PRO A 435 8.94 -7.47 22.78
N LYS A 436 8.11 -8.41 22.32
CA LYS A 436 6.85 -8.13 21.61
C LYS A 436 5.75 -7.85 22.62
N TYR A 437 5.81 -6.70 23.26
CA TYR A 437 4.76 -6.18 24.13
C TYR A 437 4.11 -4.97 23.48
N SER A 438 2.78 -4.90 23.55
CA SER A 438 2.05 -3.80 22.92
C SER A 438 2.33 -2.45 23.60
N ASP A 439 2.67 -2.48 24.89
CA ASP A 439 3.07 -1.30 25.67
C ASP A 439 4.49 -0.77 25.37
N LEU A 440 5.23 -1.42 24.46
CA LEU A 440 6.49 -0.90 23.92
C LEU A 440 6.32 -0.21 22.56
N ASN A 441 5.09 0.04 22.13
CA ASN A 441 4.77 0.70 20.87
C ASN A 441 3.81 1.86 21.10
N ASN A 442 3.80 2.83 20.17
CA ASN A 442 2.97 4.02 20.26
C ASN A 442 1.49 3.73 19.92
N ILE A 443 0.80 2.89 20.70
CA ILE A 443 -0.55 2.35 20.41
C ILE A 443 -1.53 2.55 21.58
N VAL A 444 -2.73 1.95 21.49
CA VAL A 444 -3.75 1.94 22.55
C VAL A 444 -3.94 0.54 23.13
N THR A 445 -3.92 0.38 24.45
CA THR A 445 -4.26 -0.87 25.15
C THR A 445 -5.57 -0.73 25.94
N PHE A 446 -6.20 -1.84 26.28
CA PHE A 446 -7.57 -1.86 26.84
C PHE A 446 -7.66 -2.67 28.13
N SER A 447 -8.56 -2.25 29.03
CA SER A 447 -8.85 -3.01 30.25
C SER A 447 -10.32 -2.84 30.73
N PRO A 448 -10.85 -3.78 31.53
CA PRO A 448 -10.22 -5.04 31.90
C PRO A 448 -10.33 -6.09 30.79
N SER A 449 -9.31 -6.93 30.64
CA SER A 449 -9.39 -8.17 29.88
C SER A 449 -9.18 -9.38 30.80
N PRO A 450 -10.13 -10.35 30.84
CA PRO A 450 -9.94 -11.59 31.59
C PRO A 450 -8.86 -12.48 30.99
N ASP A 451 -8.57 -12.31 29.70
CA ASP A 451 -7.67 -13.16 28.93
C ASP A 451 -6.29 -12.49 28.68
N SER A 452 -5.98 -11.42 29.41
CA SER A 452 -4.66 -10.77 29.36
C SER A 452 -3.55 -11.78 29.69
N LYS A 453 -2.54 -11.88 28.83
CA LYS A 453 -1.45 -12.86 28.97
C LYS A 453 -0.30 -12.40 29.87
N CYS A 454 0.11 -11.13 29.81
CA CYS A 454 1.30 -10.64 30.54
C CYS A 454 1.12 -9.32 31.30
N ASN A 455 0.08 -8.53 31.00
CA ASN A 455 -0.08 -7.18 31.53
C ASN A 455 -1.39 -6.98 32.31
N SER A 456 -1.87 -8.03 32.98
CA SER A 456 -3.20 -8.03 33.62
C SER A 456 -3.42 -6.82 34.53
N PRO A 457 -4.57 -6.11 34.43
CA PRO A 457 -5.76 -6.45 33.64
C PRO A 457 -5.76 -5.91 32.19
N TRP A 458 -4.63 -5.44 31.68
CA TRP A 458 -4.49 -4.82 30.36
C TRP A 458 -4.19 -5.82 29.25
N GLU A 459 -4.80 -5.60 28.10
CA GLU A 459 -4.52 -6.33 26.86
C GLU A 459 -4.23 -5.36 25.71
N GLY A 460 -3.24 -5.70 24.90
CA GLY A 460 -2.91 -5.01 23.66
C GLY A 460 -3.28 -5.82 22.43
N GLN A 461 -2.41 -5.78 21.41
CA GLN A 461 -2.68 -6.40 20.10
C GLN A 461 -2.29 -7.89 20.10
N VAL A 462 -2.91 -8.64 19.18
CA VAL A 462 -2.74 -10.09 19.08
C VAL A 462 -1.29 -10.46 18.76
N GLY A 463 -0.75 -11.45 19.46
CA GLY A 463 0.61 -11.96 19.26
C GLY A 463 1.65 -11.44 20.26
N GLU A 464 1.24 -10.54 21.17
CA GLU A 464 2.12 -10.01 22.21
C GLU A 464 2.51 -11.05 23.29
N CYS A 465 3.33 -10.60 24.25
CA CYS A 465 3.79 -11.31 25.43
C CYS A 465 4.95 -12.31 25.21
N GLY A 466 5.83 -12.06 24.24
CA GLY A 466 6.96 -12.93 23.95
C GLY A 466 8.22 -12.20 23.47
N LYS A 467 9.34 -12.93 23.36
CA LYS A 467 10.54 -12.43 22.67
C LYS A 467 10.29 -12.25 21.16
N TRP A 468 9.53 -13.17 20.60
CA TRP A 468 9.08 -13.22 19.22
C TRP A 468 7.57 -13.05 19.17
N LEU A 469 7.06 -12.50 18.07
CA LEU A 469 5.63 -12.30 17.88
C LEU A 469 4.95 -13.68 17.74
N ASP A 470 3.86 -13.91 18.46
CA ASP A 470 3.12 -15.18 18.39
C ASP A 470 2.09 -15.18 17.25
N TYR A 471 2.55 -15.51 16.04
CA TYR A 471 1.76 -15.43 14.80
C TYR A 471 1.18 -16.78 14.33
N LYS A 472 1.69 -17.92 14.84
CA LYS A 472 1.50 -19.24 14.19
C LYS A 472 0.05 -19.69 14.06
N HIS A 473 -0.81 -19.21 14.96
CA HIS A 473 -2.24 -19.56 15.02
C HIS A 473 -3.15 -18.43 14.55
N GLN A 474 -2.60 -17.35 13.98
CA GLN A 474 -3.35 -16.19 13.52
C GLN A 474 -3.70 -16.35 12.03
N ILE A 475 -4.83 -17.00 11.73
CA ILE A 475 -5.44 -17.02 10.40
C ILE A 475 -6.94 -16.73 10.58
N PRO A 476 -7.48 -15.60 10.05
CA PRO A 476 -6.77 -14.59 9.26
C PRO A 476 -5.66 -13.88 10.07
N ALA A 477 -4.69 -13.35 9.33
CA ALA A 477 -3.57 -12.61 9.85
C ALA A 477 -4.04 -11.31 10.54
N SER A 478 -3.55 -11.06 11.76
CA SER A 478 -3.79 -9.81 12.50
C SER A 478 -3.39 -8.61 11.67
N ARG A 479 -4.21 -7.55 11.65
CA ARG A 479 -4.00 -6.44 10.73
C ARG A 479 -4.56 -5.10 11.19
N GLY A 480 -3.82 -4.05 10.86
CA GLY A 480 -4.35 -2.70 10.70
C GLY A 480 -4.69 -2.38 9.25
N LYS A 481 -5.21 -1.17 9.02
CA LYS A 481 -5.49 -0.62 7.69
C LYS A 481 -5.35 0.90 7.70
N ILE A 482 -4.55 1.43 6.78
CA ILE A 482 -4.59 2.85 6.42
C ILE A 482 -5.81 3.13 5.54
N ALA A 483 -6.78 3.85 6.09
CA ALA A 483 -8.03 4.19 5.44
C ALA A 483 -7.89 5.35 4.44
N THR A 484 -7.03 6.33 4.71
CA THR A 484 -6.78 7.45 3.81
C THR A 484 -5.41 8.11 4.07
N VAL A 485 -4.83 8.66 3.02
CA VAL A 485 -3.64 9.53 3.04
C VAL A 485 -3.91 10.66 2.06
N THR A 486 -3.98 11.90 2.54
CA THR A 486 -4.18 13.06 1.65
C THR A 486 -3.38 14.26 2.12
N THR A 487 -2.95 15.09 1.17
CA THR A 487 -2.15 16.29 1.43
C THR A 487 -2.83 17.55 0.90
N SER A 488 -2.50 18.68 1.50
CA SER A 488 -2.83 20.01 1.00
C SER A 488 -1.75 21.00 1.44
N GLY A 489 -0.97 21.49 0.48
CA GLY A 489 0.25 22.24 0.78
C GLY A 489 1.22 21.39 1.63
N ASP A 490 1.70 21.96 2.73
CA ASP A 490 2.59 21.28 3.68
C ASP A 490 1.83 20.48 4.78
N MET A 491 0.50 20.42 4.70
CA MET A 491 -0.32 19.62 5.62
C MET A 491 -0.56 18.22 5.06
N ILE A 492 -0.59 17.23 5.96
CA ILE A 492 -0.93 15.85 5.64
C ILE A 492 -1.95 15.30 6.65
N HIS A 493 -2.97 14.61 6.14
CA HIS A 493 -3.93 13.83 6.90
C HIS A 493 -3.75 12.35 6.62
N ILE A 494 -3.61 11.56 7.68
CA ILE A 494 -3.52 10.10 7.64
C ILE A 494 -4.52 9.55 8.64
N ALA A 495 -5.33 8.57 8.26
CA ALA A 495 -6.20 7.86 9.20
C ALA A 495 -6.07 6.34 9.05
N GLY A 496 -6.01 5.63 10.19
CA GLY A 496 -5.96 4.19 10.25
C GLY A 496 -7.02 3.58 11.16
N GLU A 497 -7.36 2.32 10.87
CA GLU A 497 -8.24 1.45 11.63
C GLU A 497 -7.43 0.22 12.07
N ALA A 498 -7.50 -0.14 13.34
CA ALA A 498 -6.72 -1.25 13.89
C ALA A 498 -7.56 -2.25 14.69
N VAL A 499 -8.89 -2.21 14.62
CA VAL A 499 -9.76 -3.17 15.35
C VAL A 499 -9.36 -4.63 15.11
N ASP A 500 -8.98 -4.99 13.88
CA ASP A 500 -8.57 -6.36 13.50
C ASP A 500 -7.14 -6.73 13.99
N ALA A 501 -6.45 -5.81 14.65
CA ALA A 501 -5.20 -6.07 15.37
C ALA A 501 -5.43 -6.51 16.82
N TYR A 502 -6.67 -6.40 17.31
CA TYR A 502 -7.09 -6.78 18.66
C TYR A 502 -8.00 -8.00 18.61
N ARG A 503 -8.17 -8.66 19.76
CA ARG A 503 -9.11 -9.77 19.87
C ARG A 503 -10.56 -9.28 19.79
N PRO A 504 -11.42 -9.94 18.99
CA PRO A 504 -12.84 -9.61 18.93
C PRO A 504 -13.55 -9.68 20.29
N GLU A 505 -13.08 -10.55 21.20
CA GLU A 505 -13.63 -10.77 22.54
C GLU A 505 -13.55 -9.54 23.45
N LEU A 506 -12.72 -8.55 23.12
CA LEU A 506 -12.67 -7.26 23.83
C LEU A 506 -13.92 -6.41 23.59
N GLY A 507 -14.78 -6.77 22.62
CA GLY A 507 -15.99 -6.01 22.30
C GLY A 507 -15.68 -4.64 21.67
N LEU A 508 -14.55 -4.54 20.96
CA LEU A 508 -14.16 -3.35 20.20
C LEU A 508 -14.88 -3.35 18.85
N ARG A 509 -15.59 -2.26 18.55
CA ARG A 509 -16.20 -2.06 17.23
C ARG A 509 -15.27 -1.32 16.27
N SER A 510 -14.43 -0.41 16.79
CA SER A 510 -13.51 0.39 15.98
C SER A 510 -12.43 1.02 16.86
N VAL A 511 -11.18 1.01 16.37
CA VAL A 511 -10.01 1.62 17.01
C VAL A 511 -9.33 2.50 15.96
N GLN A 512 -9.81 3.73 15.85
CA GLN A 512 -9.37 4.67 14.81
C GLN A 512 -8.32 5.62 15.36
N ARG A 513 -7.31 5.90 14.55
CA ARG A 513 -6.36 6.97 14.81
C ARG A 513 -6.24 7.88 13.59
N SER A 514 -6.41 9.17 13.80
CA SER A 514 -6.30 10.21 12.76
C SER A 514 -5.18 11.18 13.08
N LEU A 515 -4.18 11.30 12.20
CA LEU A 515 -3.06 12.22 12.27
C LEU A 515 -3.31 13.38 11.30
N LEU A 516 -3.27 14.62 11.79
CA LEU A 516 -3.29 15.83 10.97
C LEU A 516 -2.07 16.69 11.32
N LEU A 517 -1.10 16.73 10.41
CA LEU A 517 0.02 17.66 10.49
C LEU A 517 -0.45 19.04 10.03
N LEU A 518 -0.67 19.95 10.98
CA LEU A 518 -1.21 21.30 10.75
C LEU A 518 -0.12 22.27 10.30
N THR A 519 1.08 22.12 10.85
CA THR A 519 2.29 22.84 10.46
C THR A 519 3.46 21.88 10.55
N SER A 520 4.66 22.27 10.10
CA SER A 520 5.86 21.44 10.29
C SER A 520 6.14 21.08 11.76
N GLU A 521 5.59 21.81 12.74
CA GLU A 521 5.84 21.57 14.16
C GLU A 521 4.59 21.21 14.98
N VAL A 522 3.39 21.22 14.39
CA VAL A 522 2.14 20.95 15.12
C VAL A 522 1.43 19.76 14.49
N LEU A 523 1.34 18.67 15.25
CA LEU A 523 0.63 17.45 14.87
C LEU A 523 -0.54 17.25 15.83
N LEU A 524 -1.76 17.17 15.27
CA LEU A 524 -2.95 16.70 15.97
C LEU A 524 -3.08 15.19 15.75
N VAL A 525 -3.20 14.43 16.83
CA VAL A 525 -3.58 13.02 16.81
C VAL A 525 -4.93 12.88 17.52
N LEU A 526 -5.90 12.30 16.84
CA LEU A 526 -7.23 12.00 17.39
C LEU A 526 -7.44 10.50 17.41
N ASP A 527 -7.55 9.93 18.61
CA ASP A 527 -8.04 8.57 18.78
C ASP A 527 -9.56 8.57 18.93
N THR A 528 -10.23 7.67 18.21
CA THR A 528 -11.68 7.43 18.32
C THR A 528 -11.92 5.94 18.53
N ILE A 529 -12.41 5.60 19.72
CA ILE A 529 -12.67 4.23 20.14
C ILE A 529 -14.18 4.05 20.25
N VAL A 530 -14.70 3.02 19.60
CA VAL A 530 -16.13 2.66 19.62
C VAL A 530 -16.25 1.24 20.13
N LEU A 531 -17.09 1.04 21.13
CA LEU A 531 -17.37 -0.28 21.71
C LEU A 531 -18.66 -0.86 21.14
N TYR A 532 -18.80 -2.18 21.19
CA TYR A 532 -20.10 -2.82 21.15
C TYR A 532 -20.82 -2.61 22.48
N SER A 533 -22.15 -2.63 22.45
CA SER A 533 -23.01 -2.37 23.62
C SER A 533 -22.81 -3.37 24.77
N ASP A 534 -22.31 -4.57 24.46
CA ASP A 534 -22.03 -5.66 25.40
C ASP A 534 -20.56 -5.71 25.86
N SER A 535 -19.72 -4.79 25.39
CA SER A 535 -18.30 -4.72 25.80
C SER A 535 -18.15 -4.53 27.32
N GLN A 536 -17.22 -5.28 27.90
CA GLN A 536 -16.89 -5.19 29.31
C GLN A 536 -15.76 -4.19 29.60
N LEU A 537 -15.15 -3.60 28.55
CA LEU A 537 -14.08 -2.64 28.70
C LEU A 537 -14.54 -1.38 29.44
N LYS A 538 -13.66 -0.85 30.27
CA LYS A 538 -13.91 0.36 31.09
C LYS A 538 -12.89 1.44 30.87
N THR A 539 -11.66 1.08 30.54
CA THR A 539 -10.57 2.04 30.35
C THR A 539 -9.71 1.65 29.16
N ALA A 540 -9.07 2.66 28.59
CA ALA A 540 -8.02 2.51 27.60
C ALA A 540 -6.77 3.29 28.05
N SER A 541 -5.62 2.91 27.51
CA SER A 541 -4.35 3.57 27.76
C SER A 541 -3.64 3.83 26.44
N SER A 542 -3.26 5.08 26.18
CA SER A 542 -2.41 5.45 25.05
C SER A 542 -0.97 5.62 25.50
N LEU A 543 -0.03 5.09 24.71
CA LEU A 543 1.40 5.11 25.00
C LEU A 543 2.18 5.92 23.96
N PHE A 544 3.12 6.73 24.42
CA PHE A 544 4.01 7.54 23.57
C PHE A 544 5.45 7.47 24.04
N HIS A 545 6.35 7.04 23.15
CA HIS A 545 7.73 6.68 23.46
C HIS A 545 8.74 7.71 22.96
N ASN A 546 9.85 7.82 23.68
CA ASN A 546 11.08 8.46 23.26
C ASN A 546 12.26 7.61 23.73
N ILE A 547 13.05 7.13 22.77
CA ILE A 547 14.19 6.24 23.05
C ILE A 547 15.43 7.01 23.56
N LEU A 548 15.46 8.34 23.44
CA LEU A 548 16.65 9.15 23.75
C LEU A 548 16.51 9.93 25.05
N HIS A 549 15.30 10.37 25.39
CA HIS A 549 15.06 11.31 26.47
C HIS A 549 13.86 10.88 27.31
N THR A 550 14.02 10.94 28.64
CA THR A 550 12.91 10.82 29.58
C THR A 550 11.94 11.99 29.40
N PHE A 551 10.64 11.70 29.49
CA PHE A 551 9.60 12.72 29.49
C PHE A 551 9.46 13.37 30.86
N HIS A 552 9.22 14.67 30.87
CA HIS A 552 8.89 15.44 32.08
C HIS A 552 7.44 15.92 32.03
N PRO A 553 6.75 15.99 33.18
CA PRO A 553 5.43 16.60 33.25
C PRO A 553 5.44 18.02 32.67
N TYR A 554 4.40 18.32 31.92
CA TYR A 554 4.14 19.62 31.33
C TYR A 554 2.65 19.94 31.52
N GLN A 555 2.30 21.21 31.57
CA GLN A 555 0.90 21.63 31.66
C GLN A 555 0.66 22.74 30.65
N HIS A 556 -0.41 22.59 29.86
CA HIS A 556 -0.84 23.58 28.90
C HIS A 556 -2.24 24.05 29.25
N LEU A 557 -2.37 25.26 29.78
CA LEU A 557 -3.61 25.74 30.39
C LEU A 557 -4.06 24.74 31.49
N ASP A 558 -5.25 24.18 31.35
CA ASP A 558 -5.82 23.20 32.26
C ASP A 558 -5.56 21.74 31.84
N PHE A 559 -4.80 21.53 30.75
CA PHE A 559 -4.53 20.20 30.22
C PHE A 559 -3.18 19.65 30.69
N ASN A 560 -3.21 18.39 31.12
CA ASN A 560 -2.00 17.62 31.41
C ASN A 560 -1.22 17.34 30.13
N GLY A 561 0.10 17.30 30.27
CA GLY A 561 1.02 17.13 29.18
C GLY A 561 2.37 16.53 29.59
N ALA A 562 3.21 16.34 28.59
CA ALA A 562 4.57 15.87 28.74
C ALA A 562 5.50 16.59 27.77
N GLN A 563 6.77 16.72 28.13
CA GLN A 563 7.78 17.37 27.29
C GLN A 563 9.13 16.65 27.34
N VAL A 564 9.91 16.83 26.28
CA VAL A 564 11.35 16.57 26.24
C VAL A 564 12.06 17.87 25.87
N VAL A 565 13.24 18.10 26.44
CA VAL A 565 13.97 19.37 26.25
C VAL A 565 15.22 19.13 25.42
N TYR A 566 15.31 19.80 24.29
CA TYR A 566 16.51 19.89 23.46
C TYR A 566 17.18 21.26 23.63
N PRO A 567 18.46 21.44 23.21
CA PRO A 567 19.15 22.73 23.32
C PRO A 567 18.41 23.91 22.66
N GLU A 568 17.64 23.66 21.59
CA GLU A 568 16.83 24.65 20.89
C GLU A 568 15.48 24.98 21.57
N GLY A 569 15.04 24.18 22.55
CA GLY A 569 13.79 24.38 23.26
C GLY A 569 13.04 23.09 23.60
N ALA A 570 11.91 23.26 24.30
CA ALA A 570 11.04 22.16 24.69
C ALA A 570 10.16 21.70 23.51
N TYR A 571 10.10 20.39 23.33
CA TYR A 571 9.12 19.71 22.49
C TYR A 571 8.09 19.10 23.43
N ALA A 572 6.85 19.56 23.34
CA ALA A 572 5.81 19.26 24.31
C ALA A 572 4.56 18.74 23.62
N PHE A 573 3.79 17.95 24.35
CA PHE A 573 2.45 17.57 23.95
C PHE A 573 1.52 17.54 25.15
N PHE A 574 0.24 17.73 24.88
CA PHE A 574 -0.83 17.71 25.89
C PHE A 574 -2.06 17.04 25.30
N TRP A 575 -2.98 16.63 26.17
CA TRP A 575 -4.14 15.86 25.75
C TRP A 575 -5.43 16.28 26.46
N LEU A 576 -6.54 16.03 25.76
CA LEU A 576 -7.89 16.24 26.28
C LEU A 576 -8.87 15.25 25.64
N GLN A 577 -9.79 14.74 26.44
CA GLN A 577 -10.95 14.00 26.00
C GLN A 577 -12.04 14.96 25.52
N GLN A 578 -13.01 14.45 24.76
CA GLN A 578 -14.10 15.26 24.20
C GLN A 578 -14.97 15.97 25.27
N ASP A 579 -15.09 15.38 26.45
CA ASP A 579 -15.79 15.95 27.61
C ASP A 579 -14.96 17.00 28.38
N GLY A 580 -13.75 17.30 27.91
CA GLY A 580 -12.80 18.22 28.55
C GLY A 580 -11.90 17.54 29.59
N ASN A 581 -12.07 16.24 29.86
CA ASN A 581 -11.23 15.53 30.81
C ASN A 581 -9.78 15.42 30.30
N SER A 582 -8.80 15.64 31.17
CA SER A 582 -7.38 15.48 30.85
C SER A 582 -6.73 14.74 32.01
N PRO A 583 -6.67 13.40 32.00
CA PRO A 583 -6.16 12.63 33.13
C PRO A 583 -4.65 12.80 33.28
N THR A 584 -4.14 12.66 34.51
CA THR A 584 -2.70 12.62 34.76
C THR A 584 -2.08 11.36 34.17
N ALA A 585 -0.91 11.47 33.54
CA ALA A 585 -0.20 10.33 32.98
C ALA A 585 0.79 9.70 33.96
N LYS A 586 1.15 8.44 33.68
CA LYS A 586 2.33 7.79 34.27
C LYS A 586 3.52 7.97 33.35
N PHE A 587 4.66 8.38 33.92
CA PHE A 587 5.94 8.49 33.22
C PHE A 587 6.77 7.28 33.57
N VAL A 588 7.21 6.52 32.56
CA VAL A 588 7.88 5.24 32.76
C VAL A 588 9.23 5.23 32.07
N ASP A 589 10.27 4.92 32.83
CA ASP A 589 11.60 4.56 32.33
C ASP A 589 11.70 3.02 32.33
N HIS A 590 11.61 2.41 31.16
CA HIS A 590 11.55 0.96 31.03
C HIS A 590 12.85 0.39 30.47
N HIS A 591 13.44 -0.56 31.20
CA HIS A 591 14.64 -1.31 30.80
C HIS A 591 14.24 -2.75 30.49
N TYR A 592 14.41 -3.18 29.24
CA TYR A 592 13.94 -4.49 28.78
C TYR A 592 15.07 -5.42 28.31
N ALA A 593 16.30 -4.93 28.20
CA ALA A 593 17.47 -5.80 28.06
C ALA A 593 17.96 -6.27 29.44
N ALA A 594 18.31 -7.56 29.55
CA ALA A 594 18.84 -8.16 30.78
C ALA A 594 20.15 -7.51 31.28
N ASP A 595 20.87 -6.79 30.40
CA ASP A 595 22.08 -6.04 30.75
C ASP A 595 21.82 -4.54 31.03
N GLY A 596 20.55 -4.11 31.03
CA GLY A 596 20.09 -2.76 31.30
C GLY A 596 20.41 -1.73 30.20
N LYS A 597 21.05 -2.12 29.09
CA LYS A 597 21.57 -1.17 28.07
C LYS A 597 20.53 -0.69 27.07
N GLN A 598 19.43 -1.42 26.90
CA GLN A 598 18.31 -0.99 26.07
C GLN A 598 17.17 -0.53 26.98
N SER A 599 16.77 0.71 26.78
CA SER A 599 15.71 1.37 27.53
C SER A 599 14.89 2.24 26.62
N THR A 600 13.61 2.36 26.93
CA THR A 600 12.71 3.34 26.33
C THR A 600 12.02 4.12 27.43
N HIS A 601 11.72 5.38 27.15
CA HIS A 601 10.97 6.24 28.06
C HIS A 601 9.61 6.50 27.44
N TYR A 602 8.54 6.36 28.21
CA TYR A 602 7.20 6.58 27.66
C TYR A 602 6.22 7.20 28.64
N VAL A 603 5.22 7.84 28.06
CA VAL A 603 4.07 8.41 28.77
C VAL A 603 2.90 7.44 28.57
N ASN A 604 2.31 6.98 29.66
CA ASN A 604 1.11 6.14 29.68
C ASN A 604 -0.08 6.97 30.16
N ILE A 605 -1.03 7.23 29.26
CA ILE A 605 -2.20 8.08 29.49
C ILE A 605 -3.43 7.17 29.57
N THR A 606 -3.91 6.94 30.80
CA THR A 606 -5.09 6.10 31.06
C THR A 606 -6.35 6.95 31.18
N TYR A 607 -7.41 6.59 30.48
CA TYR A 607 -8.69 7.30 30.48
C TYR A 607 -9.90 6.35 30.47
N PRO A 608 -11.05 6.79 30.99
CA PRO A 608 -12.30 6.03 30.92
C PRO A 608 -12.82 5.93 29.48
N LEU A 609 -13.44 4.79 29.18
CA LEU A 609 -14.20 4.56 27.96
C LEU A 609 -15.68 4.83 28.21
N ASN A 610 -16.33 5.40 27.21
CA ASN A 610 -17.77 5.56 27.14
C ASN A 610 -18.38 4.31 26.48
N THR A 611 -19.40 3.73 27.11
CA THR A 611 -20.11 2.53 26.61
C THR A 611 -21.19 2.85 25.60
N ASP A 612 -21.77 4.05 25.67
CA ASP A 612 -22.94 4.45 24.90
C ASP A 612 -22.56 5.30 23.67
N HIS A 613 -21.40 5.96 23.74
CA HIS A 613 -20.89 6.90 22.73
C HIS A 613 -19.43 6.62 22.38
N ALA A 614 -18.97 7.20 21.28
CA ALA A 614 -17.57 7.14 20.89
C ALA A 614 -16.69 7.85 21.93
N THR A 615 -15.63 7.17 22.38
CA THR A 615 -14.60 7.80 23.23
C THR A 615 -13.59 8.47 22.33
N ARG A 616 -13.35 9.78 22.54
CA ARG A 616 -12.39 10.55 21.74
C ARG A 616 -11.36 11.25 22.60
N VAL A 617 -10.11 11.12 22.20
CA VAL A 617 -8.97 11.77 22.86
C VAL A 617 -8.10 12.45 21.82
N ALA A 618 -7.90 13.75 21.97
CA ALA A 618 -6.99 14.52 21.14
C ALA A 618 -5.65 14.72 21.86
N TYR A 619 -4.56 14.50 21.12
CA TYR A 619 -3.19 14.74 21.53
C TYR A 619 -2.58 15.79 20.58
N ILE A 620 -1.98 16.84 21.15
CA ILE A 620 -1.46 17.97 20.39
C ILE A 620 0.04 18.04 20.63
N PHE A 621 0.82 17.64 19.64
CA PHE A 621 2.29 17.64 19.68
C PHE A 621 2.80 18.94 19.08
N VAL A 622 3.72 19.61 19.78
CA VAL A 622 4.18 20.97 19.46
C VAL A 622 5.70 21.07 19.55
N GLY A 623 6.31 21.54 18.47
CA GLY A 623 7.74 21.91 18.43
C GLY A 623 8.02 23.28 19.07
N PRO A 624 9.30 23.59 19.34
CA PRO A 624 9.69 24.72 20.19
C PRO A 624 9.40 26.11 19.61
N ASN A 625 9.14 26.23 18.29
CA ASN A 625 8.98 27.53 17.64
C ASN A 625 7.53 27.92 17.38
N THR A 626 6.57 27.07 17.70
CA THR A 626 5.15 27.30 17.40
C THR A 626 4.35 27.39 18.69
N LYS A 627 3.47 28.40 18.79
CA LYS A 627 2.63 28.60 19.97
C LYS A 627 1.20 28.15 19.68
N VAL A 628 0.75 27.17 20.44
CA VAL A 628 -0.68 26.83 20.54
C VAL A 628 -1.26 27.64 21.70
N HIS A 629 -2.33 28.40 21.44
CA HIS A 629 -2.96 29.27 22.43
C HIS A 629 -4.13 28.60 23.14
N SER A 630 -4.94 27.83 22.41
CA SER A 630 -6.09 27.11 22.96
C SER A 630 -6.50 25.97 22.04
N VAL A 631 -7.11 24.95 22.64
CA VAL A 631 -7.69 23.78 21.96
C VAL A 631 -8.98 23.40 22.69
N TRP A 632 -10.06 23.11 21.96
CA TRP A 632 -11.29 22.61 22.57
C TRP A 632 -12.15 21.82 21.57
N PHE A 633 -12.96 20.91 22.12
CA PHE A 633 -14.03 20.25 21.38
C PHE A 633 -15.30 21.11 21.40
N HIS A 634 -16.05 21.10 20.30
CA HIS A 634 -17.37 21.74 20.27
C HIS A 634 -18.45 20.77 20.77
N GLU A 635 -19.40 21.27 21.56
CA GLU A 635 -20.52 20.48 22.13
C GLU A 635 -21.37 19.76 21.07
N LYS A 636 -21.42 20.30 19.85
CA LYS A 636 -22.12 19.71 18.70
C LYS A 636 -21.48 18.43 18.13
N SER A 637 -20.38 17.96 18.71
CA SER A 637 -19.73 16.70 18.29
C SER A 637 -20.66 15.51 18.57
N THR A 638 -20.78 14.60 17.62
CA THR A 638 -21.64 13.40 17.70
C THR A 638 -20.78 12.15 17.52
N ASP A 639 -21.33 10.94 17.67
CA ASP A 639 -20.58 9.70 17.40
C ASP A 639 -20.10 9.57 15.95
N GLU A 640 -20.74 10.30 15.03
CA GLU A 640 -20.39 10.31 13.61
C GLU A 640 -19.28 11.32 13.27
N ILE A 641 -19.18 12.44 14.00
CA ILE A 641 -18.27 13.54 13.66
C ILE A 641 -17.75 14.27 14.90
N ALA A 642 -16.45 14.50 14.94
CA ALA A 642 -15.78 15.34 15.92
C ALA A 642 -15.56 16.74 15.35
N TYR A 643 -15.90 17.76 16.13
CA TYR A 643 -15.56 19.15 15.84
C TYR A 643 -14.56 19.66 16.88
N LEU A 644 -13.39 20.10 16.43
CA LEU A 644 -12.30 20.61 17.26
C LEU A 644 -11.87 21.99 16.73
N SER A 645 -11.53 22.93 17.62
CA SER A 645 -10.81 24.13 17.24
C SER A 645 -9.43 24.15 17.89
N ILE A 646 -8.43 24.61 17.16
CA ILE A 646 -7.07 24.87 17.66
C ILE A 646 -6.60 26.25 17.20
N VAL A 647 -6.08 27.06 18.12
CA VAL A 647 -5.52 28.38 17.81
C VAL A 647 -4.00 28.28 17.78
N ILE A 648 -3.40 28.42 16.59
CA ILE A 648 -1.95 28.37 16.39
C ILE A 648 -1.48 29.74 15.91
N ASN A 649 -0.54 30.36 16.62
CA ASN A 649 0.00 31.68 16.28
C ASN A 649 -1.08 32.74 15.95
N ASN A 650 -2.17 32.76 16.73
CA ASN A 650 -3.37 33.61 16.57
C ASN A 650 -4.31 33.29 15.39
N THR A 651 -4.09 32.20 14.66
CA THR A 651 -5.03 31.70 13.64
C THR A 651 -5.85 30.55 14.23
N GLU A 652 -7.18 30.67 14.20
CA GLU A 652 -8.09 29.60 14.59
C GLU A 652 -8.29 28.62 13.42
N TYR A 653 -7.92 27.36 13.63
CA TYR A 653 -8.22 26.26 12.73
C TYR A 653 -9.42 25.48 13.26
N LYS A 654 -10.53 25.51 12.52
CA LYS A 654 -11.75 24.73 12.80
C LYS A 654 -11.69 23.43 12.04
N ILE A 655 -11.61 22.33 12.78
CA ILE A 655 -11.36 20.99 12.26
C ILE A 655 -12.62 20.15 12.47
N SER A 656 -13.11 19.53 11.41
CA SER A 656 -14.24 18.59 11.48
C SER A 656 -13.79 17.24 10.93
N ILE A 657 -13.82 16.20 11.76
CA ILE A 657 -13.31 14.85 11.44
C ILE A 657 -14.45 13.84 11.55
N ALA A 658 -14.81 13.19 10.45
CA ALA A 658 -15.80 12.13 10.45
C ALA A 658 -15.18 10.78 10.87
N SER A 659 -15.93 9.99 11.62
CA SER A 659 -15.56 8.61 11.99
C SER A 659 -15.44 7.73 10.74
N LEU A 660 -14.48 6.81 10.74
CA LEU A 660 -14.26 5.84 9.65
C LEU A 660 -15.46 4.88 9.46
N LEU A 661 -16.32 4.74 10.48
CA LEU A 661 -17.56 3.95 10.40
C LEU A 661 -18.67 4.65 9.59
N VAL A 662 -18.56 5.96 9.37
CA VAL A 662 -19.60 6.75 8.70
C VAL A 662 -19.52 6.54 7.20
N SER A 663 -20.65 6.22 6.58
CA SER A 663 -20.74 6.03 5.12
C SER A 663 -20.39 7.31 4.35
N THR A 664 -19.83 7.19 3.15
CA THR A 664 -19.46 8.37 2.33
C THR A 664 -20.64 9.32 2.08
N ALA A 665 -21.85 8.80 1.88
CA ALA A 665 -23.05 9.63 1.68
C ALA A 665 -23.37 10.46 2.94
N ARG A 666 -23.24 9.84 4.12
CA ARG A 666 -23.42 10.53 5.39
C ARG A 666 -22.30 11.54 5.63
N ARG A 667 -21.04 11.21 5.32
CA ARG A 667 -19.92 12.19 5.37
C ARG A 667 -20.17 13.39 4.46
N ASN A 668 -20.71 13.18 3.25
CA ASN A 668 -21.09 14.28 2.37
C ASN A 668 -22.16 15.20 2.98
N SER A 669 -23.12 14.65 3.73
CA SER A 669 -24.11 15.46 4.46
C SER A 669 -23.52 16.23 5.65
N LEU A 670 -22.51 15.67 6.32
CA LEU A 670 -21.89 16.24 7.51
C LEU A 670 -20.78 17.26 7.19
N LEU A 671 -19.94 16.95 6.21
CA LEU A 671 -18.74 17.71 5.83
C LEU A 671 -18.92 18.52 4.52
N GLY A 672 -20.00 18.28 3.78
CA GLY A 672 -20.22 18.86 2.45
C GLY A 672 -19.42 18.19 1.32
N PHE A 673 -18.72 17.09 1.61
CA PHE A 673 -17.98 16.26 0.65
C PHE A 673 -17.74 14.84 1.20
N GLY A 674 -17.41 13.86 0.35
CA GLY A 674 -17.28 12.45 0.72
C GLY A 674 -16.00 12.03 1.46
N GLY A 675 -15.07 12.97 1.72
CA GLY A 675 -13.82 12.70 2.42
C GLY A 675 -14.00 12.55 3.93
N TYR A 676 -12.91 12.70 4.69
CA TYR A 676 -12.86 12.41 6.12
C TYR A 676 -12.69 13.65 7.00
N LEU A 677 -12.04 14.70 6.48
CA LEU A 677 -11.70 15.85 7.31
C LEU A 677 -11.86 17.16 6.54
N THR A 678 -12.47 18.16 7.19
CA THR A 678 -12.40 19.57 6.75
C THR A 678 -11.64 20.39 7.77
N LEU A 679 -10.86 21.35 7.27
CA LEU A 679 -10.14 22.33 8.07
C LEU A 679 -10.45 23.72 7.53
N SER A 680 -10.87 24.63 8.38
CA SER A 680 -11.19 26.02 8.01
C SER A 680 -10.37 27.00 8.85
N ASP A 681 -9.76 28.00 8.20
CA ASP A 681 -8.89 29.03 8.80
C ASP A 681 -9.44 30.45 8.57
N GLY A 682 -10.77 30.60 8.61
CA GLY A 682 -11.47 31.82 8.21
C GLY A 682 -12.33 31.55 6.97
N ASP A 683 -12.01 32.20 5.85
CA ASP A 683 -12.77 32.04 4.60
C ASP A 683 -12.29 30.87 3.71
N HIS A 684 -11.16 30.23 4.05
CA HIS A 684 -10.68 29.05 3.31
C HIS A 684 -11.12 27.76 4.01
N VAL A 685 -11.49 26.78 3.20
CA VAL A 685 -11.81 25.42 3.64
C VAL A 685 -10.94 24.45 2.86
N THR A 686 -10.12 23.71 3.59
CA THR A 686 -9.26 22.64 3.12
C THR A 686 -9.96 21.31 3.37
N GLN A 687 -9.99 20.44 2.37
CA GLN A 687 -10.72 19.16 2.37
C GLN A 687 -9.75 17.99 2.21
N PHE A 688 -9.71 17.10 3.20
CA PHE A 688 -8.86 15.91 3.19
C PHE A 688 -9.70 14.65 2.93
N GLY A 689 -9.32 13.91 1.88
CA GLY A 689 -10.02 12.72 1.39
C GLY A 689 -10.07 12.58 -0.14
N PHE A 690 -9.77 13.64 -0.89
CA PHE A 690 -9.53 13.63 -2.34
C PHE A 690 -8.19 14.35 -2.60
N GLU A 691 -7.27 13.80 -3.41
CA GLU A 691 -6.04 14.53 -3.76
C GLU A 691 -6.39 15.83 -4.51
N ASP A 692 -5.66 16.92 -4.22
CA ASP A 692 -5.88 18.31 -4.64
C ASP A 692 -7.17 18.99 -4.15
N THR A 693 -7.02 19.74 -3.06
CA THR A 693 -8.01 20.66 -2.51
C THR A 693 -8.30 21.83 -3.44
N LYS A 694 -9.54 21.93 -3.94
CA LYS A 694 -10.06 23.23 -4.39
C LYS A 694 -10.37 24.08 -3.17
N THR A 695 -9.63 25.17 -2.99
CA THR A 695 -10.03 26.29 -2.15
C THR A 695 -11.33 26.85 -2.71
N LYS A 696 -12.47 26.53 -2.09
CA LYS A 696 -13.67 27.32 -2.31
C LYS A 696 -13.49 28.62 -1.52
N SER A 697 -13.18 29.72 -2.21
CA SER A 697 -13.39 31.05 -1.64
C SER A 697 -14.85 31.13 -1.24
N GLY A 698 -15.13 31.37 0.04
CA GLY A 698 -16.50 31.51 0.53
C GLY A 698 -17.29 32.44 -0.37
N VAL A 699 -18.23 31.90 -1.14
CA VAL A 699 -19.33 32.70 -1.66
C VAL A 699 -20.07 33.12 -0.41
N ARG A 700 -19.88 34.39 -0.04
CA ARG A 700 -20.66 35.09 0.98
C ARG A 700 -22.10 34.68 0.74
N GLY A 701 -22.64 33.88 1.65
CA GLY A 701 -24.04 33.52 1.61
C GLY A 701 -24.80 34.82 1.61
N THR A 702 -25.25 35.26 0.44
CA THR A 702 -26.45 36.08 0.39
C THR A 702 -27.48 35.20 1.06
N LYS A 703 -27.82 35.55 2.30
CA LYS A 703 -29.04 35.09 2.95
C LYS A 703 -30.10 35.20 1.88
N GLU A 704 -30.48 34.07 1.27
CA GLU A 704 -31.76 33.99 0.60
C GLU A 704 -32.77 34.12 1.71
N ASP A 705 -33.17 35.38 1.87
CA ASP A 705 -34.23 35.85 2.72
C ASP A 705 -35.52 35.19 2.21
N THR A 706 -35.76 33.96 2.65
CA THR A 706 -36.95 33.15 2.34
C THR A 706 -38.22 33.70 3.02
N GLY A 707 -38.22 34.99 3.36
CA GLY A 707 -39.31 35.71 4.04
C GLY A 707 -40.12 36.69 3.17
N LEU A 708 -39.70 37.05 1.94
CA LEU A 708 -40.37 38.13 1.19
C LEU A 708 -40.92 37.78 -0.21
N GLY A 709 -40.93 36.50 -0.59
CA GLY A 709 -41.51 36.04 -1.87
C GLY A 709 -43.04 35.90 -1.89
N LYS A 710 -43.72 35.91 -0.73
CA LYS A 710 -45.16 35.60 -0.64
C LYS A 710 -46.10 36.82 -0.69
N TYR A 711 -45.57 38.04 -0.61
CA TYR A 711 -46.41 39.26 -0.55
C TYR A 711 -46.52 40.06 -1.86
N LYS A 712 -45.85 39.65 -2.95
CA LYS A 712 -45.93 40.36 -4.25
C LYS A 712 -47.00 39.82 -5.21
N ILE A 713 -47.56 38.63 -4.96
CA ILE A 713 -48.65 38.07 -5.79
C ILE A 713 -50.02 38.64 -5.36
N ALA A 714 -50.21 38.91 -4.07
CA ALA A 714 -51.45 39.50 -3.54
C ALA A 714 -51.64 40.98 -3.93
N ALA A 715 -50.55 41.75 -4.04
CA ALA A 715 -50.62 43.16 -4.45
C ALA A 715 -50.95 43.36 -5.94
N THR A 716 -50.66 42.35 -6.78
CA THR A 716 -50.92 42.41 -8.22
C THR A 716 -52.38 42.05 -8.54
N LEU A 717 -53.01 41.17 -7.75
CA LEU A 717 -54.43 40.81 -7.88
C LEU A 717 -55.38 41.93 -7.42
N CYS A 718 -54.97 42.78 -6.47
CA CYS A 718 -55.78 43.94 -6.05
C CYS A 718 -55.76 45.12 -7.04
N ARG A 719 -54.76 45.21 -7.93
CA ARG A 719 -54.69 46.27 -8.95
C ARG A 719 -55.53 46.01 -10.22
N VAL A 720 -56.06 44.80 -10.39
CA VAL A 720 -56.97 44.47 -11.51
C VAL A 720 -58.43 44.81 -11.18
N ARG A 721 -58.75 45.08 -9.91
CA ARG A 721 -60.14 45.31 -9.46
C ARG A 721 -60.67 46.72 -9.75
N THR A 722 -59.80 47.71 -9.97
CA THR A 722 -60.19 49.12 -10.16
C THR A 722 -60.37 49.54 -11.62
N LYS A 723 -60.24 48.63 -12.60
CA LYS A 723 -60.44 48.95 -14.03
C LYS A 723 -61.51 48.11 -14.75
N MET A 724 -62.41 47.47 -14.00
CA MET A 724 -63.46 46.57 -14.53
C MET A 724 -64.85 46.96 -14.01
N LEU A 725 -65.23 48.23 -14.16
CA LEU A 725 -66.57 48.74 -13.79
C LEU A 725 -67.36 49.29 -14.99
N SER A 726 -66.97 48.93 -16.22
CA SER A 726 -67.68 49.38 -17.43
C SER A 726 -67.82 48.27 -18.48
N TYR A 727 -68.31 47.08 -18.13
CA TYR A 727 -68.75 46.12 -19.15
C TYR A 727 -70.06 45.43 -18.78
N SER A 728 -70.87 45.23 -19.82
CA SER A 728 -72.31 45.00 -19.82
C SER A 728 -72.79 43.76 -19.06
N ILE A 729 -74.09 43.76 -18.77
CA ILE A 729 -74.85 42.77 -17.99
C ILE A 729 -74.61 41.29 -18.41
N ARG A 730 -74.11 41.04 -19.64
CA ARG A 730 -73.77 39.69 -20.11
C ARG A 730 -72.45 39.11 -19.53
N PHE A 731 -71.54 39.92 -18.99
CA PHE A 731 -70.26 39.43 -18.44
C PHE A 731 -70.33 38.99 -16.96
N ARG A 732 -71.45 39.30 -16.28
CA ARG A 732 -71.65 39.02 -14.85
C ARG A 732 -71.85 37.53 -14.53
N TRP A 733 -72.33 36.74 -15.49
CA TRP A 733 -72.54 35.30 -15.33
C TRP A 733 -71.24 34.50 -15.45
N PHE A 734 -70.35 34.87 -16.37
CA PHE A 734 -69.06 34.21 -16.54
C PHE A 734 -68.20 34.29 -15.27
N TRP A 735 -68.12 35.47 -14.65
CA TRP A 735 -67.39 35.64 -13.39
C TRP A 735 -68.07 34.99 -12.19
N LYS A 736 -69.40 34.85 -12.18
CA LYS A 736 -70.09 34.07 -11.14
C LYS A 736 -69.79 32.57 -11.25
N CYS A 737 -69.76 32.02 -12.46
CA CYS A 737 -69.37 30.62 -12.69
C CYS A 737 -67.90 30.39 -12.34
N LEU A 738 -66.99 31.29 -12.74
CA LEU A 738 -65.58 31.19 -12.40
C LEU A 738 -65.35 31.28 -10.88
N PHE A 739 -66.06 32.19 -10.20
CA PHE A 739 -66.00 32.31 -8.74
C PHE A 739 -66.53 31.04 -8.05
N LEU A 740 -67.67 30.51 -8.51
CA LEU A 740 -68.21 29.25 -8.00
C LEU A 740 -67.21 28.12 -8.16
N ILE A 741 -66.62 27.92 -9.35
CA ILE A 741 -65.62 26.88 -9.61
C ILE A 741 -64.40 27.04 -8.69
N THR A 742 -63.89 28.26 -8.51
CA THR A 742 -62.76 28.50 -7.59
C THR A 742 -63.12 28.24 -6.13
N VAL A 743 -64.35 28.55 -5.71
CA VAL A 743 -64.81 28.26 -4.35
C VAL A 743 -65.00 26.76 -4.15
N THR A 744 -65.53 26.02 -5.14
CA THR A 744 -65.62 24.56 -5.06
C THR A 744 -64.23 23.91 -5.04
N TRP A 745 -63.28 24.41 -5.82
CA TRP A 745 -61.89 23.94 -5.80
C TRP A 745 -61.19 24.21 -4.47
N LEU A 746 -61.44 25.36 -3.85
CA LEU A 746 -60.89 25.67 -2.52
C LEU A 746 -61.57 24.84 -1.43
N PHE A 747 -62.87 24.57 -1.55
CA PHE A 747 -63.59 23.68 -0.63
C PHE A 747 -63.13 22.22 -0.76
N THR A 748 -62.89 21.72 -1.97
CA THR A 748 -62.33 20.37 -2.16
C THR A 748 -60.90 20.27 -1.67
N LEU A 749 -60.07 21.30 -1.87
CA LEU A 749 -58.71 21.35 -1.33
C LEU A 749 -58.70 21.40 0.22
N TYR A 750 -59.61 22.17 0.81
CA TYR A 750 -59.80 22.22 2.27
C TYR A 750 -60.32 20.89 2.81
N HIS A 751 -61.26 20.25 2.11
CA HIS A 751 -61.79 18.93 2.49
C HIS A 751 -60.69 17.86 2.40
N PHE A 752 -59.85 17.89 1.37
CA PHE A 752 -58.70 16.99 1.22
C PHE A 752 -57.67 17.20 2.33
N MET A 753 -57.34 18.45 2.67
CA MET A 753 -56.40 18.78 3.74
C MET A 753 -56.94 18.48 5.15
N CYS A 754 -58.27 18.53 5.35
CA CYS A 754 -58.89 18.26 6.65
C CYS A 754 -59.29 16.78 6.87
N HIS A 755 -59.61 16.01 5.82
CA HIS A 755 -60.05 14.61 5.96
C HIS A 755 -58.98 13.56 5.63
N GLU A 756 -58.02 13.81 4.73
CA GLU A 756 -56.94 12.85 4.42
C GLU A 756 -55.72 13.03 5.34
N CYS A 757 -55.49 14.25 5.84
CA CYS A 757 -54.32 14.54 6.68
C CYS A 757 -54.35 13.92 8.11
N PRO A 758 -55.51 13.66 8.75
CA PRO A 758 -55.56 12.91 10.01
C PRO A 758 -55.28 11.42 9.84
N LEU A 759 -55.66 10.81 8.69
CA LEU A 759 -55.38 9.40 8.39
C LEU A 759 -53.88 9.17 8.10
N ILE A 760 -53.22 10.11 7.43
CA ILE A 760 -51.77 10.08 7.22
C ILE A 760 -51.00 10.35 8.52
N ARG A 761 -51.56 11.13 9.46
CA ARG A 761 -50.98 11.32 10.81
C ARG A 761 -51.20 10.11 11.72
N LYS A 762 -52.35 9.43 11.65
CA LYS A 762 -52.61 8.21 12.43
C LYS A 762 -51.81 7.00 11.92
N ALA A 763 -51.66 6.86 10.60
CA ALA A 763 -50.80 5.82 10.00
C ALA A 763 -49.31 6.00 10.34
N ARG A 764 -48.87 7.19 10.77
CA ARG A 764 -47.51 7.44 11.26
C ARG A 764 -47.32 7.19 12.77
N GLN A 765 -48.39 7.02 13.53
CA GLN A 765 -48.34 6.89 15.00
C GLN A 765 -48.57 5.47 15.52
N GLU A 766 -49.01 4.54 14.66
CA GLU A 766 -49.30 3.14 15.02
C GLU A 766 -48.44 2.10 14.28
N CYS A 767 -47.23 2.48 13.82
CA CYS A 767 -46.21 1.48 13.53
C CYS A 767 -45.47 1.17 14.84
N PRO A 768 -45.51 -0.08 15.35
CA PRO A 768 -44.61 -0.48 16.42
C PRO A 768 -43.19 -0.24 15.93
N ILE A 769 -42.37 0.36 16.79
CA ILE A 769 -40.95 0.65 16.59
C ILE A 769 -40.32 -0.58 15.93
N SER A 770 -40.08 -0.49 14.61
CA SER A 770 -39.21 -1.42 13.94
C SER A 770 -37.78 -1.06 14.33
N ASP A 771 -37.01 -2.13 14.52
CA ASP A 771 -35.60 -2.18 14.89
C ASP A 771 -34.79 -0.95 14.42
N PRO A 772 -33.94 -0.31 15.26
CA PRO A 772 -33.05 0.79 14.83
C PRO A 772 -32.18 0.46 13.60
N ALA A 773 -32.05 -0.83 13.28
CA ALA A 773 -31.42 -1.30 12.05
C ALA A 773 -32.11 -0.81 10.77
N GLU A 774 -33.44 -0.65 10.74
CA GLU A 774 -34.19 -0.36 9.51
C GLU A 774 -34.07 1.11 9.05
N PHE A 775 -33.88 2.04 10.01
CA PHE A 775 -33.65 3.46 9.71
C PHE A 775 -32.22 3.76 9.22
N LEU A 776 -31.26 2.86 9.47
CA LEU A 776 -29.88 3.00 8.96
C LEU A 776 -29.78 2.81 7.43
N TYR A 777 -30.78 2.20 6.79
CA TYR A 777 -30.78 1.87 5.37
C TYR A 777 -31.64 2.81 4.50
N ALA A 778 -32.40 3.73 5.11
CA ALA A 778 -33.33 4.57 4.37
C ALA A 778 -32.68 5.85 3.81
N SER A 779 -32.72 6.00 2.47
CA SER A 779 -32.80 7.29 1.76
C SER A 779 -31.51 8.11 1.50
N THR A 780 -30.44 7.48 1.01
CA THR A 780 -29.58 8.15 0.00
C THR A 780 -29.26 7.17 -1.12
N LYS A 781 -29.76 7.44 -2.35
CA LYS A 781 -29.41 6.64 -3.52
C LYS A 781 -27.89 6.68 -3.70
N GLN A 782 -27.23 5.54 -3.51
CA GLN A 782 -25.76 5.46 -3.64
C GLN A 782 -25.39 5.23 -5.10
N PRO A 783 -24.28 5.80 -5.59
CA PRO A 783 -23.91 5.66 -6.99
C PRO A 783 -23.58 4.21 -7.32
N MET A 784 -24.18 3.70 -8.41
CA MET A 784 -23.83 2.39 -8.97
C MET A 784 -22.71 2.57 -9.99
N VAL A 785 -21.64 1.78 -9.85
CA VAL A 785 -20.52 1.77 -10.79
C VAL A 785 -20.77 0.70 -11.83
N VAL A 786 -20.72 1.08 -13.10
CA VAL A 786 -20.80 0.15 -14.24
C VAL A 786 -19.48 0.24 -14.98
N ILE A 787 -18.75 -0.87 -15.04
CA ILE A 787 -17.52 -1.00 -15.81
C ILE A 787 -17.89 -1.63 -17.15
N ALA A 788 -17.43 -1.04 -18.25
CA ALA A 788 -17.61 -1.57 -19.59
C ALA A 788 -16.32 -1.44 -20.38
N SER A 789 -16.02 -2.46 -21.19
CA SER A 789 -14.86 -2.49 -22.09
C SER A 789 -15.11 -3.42 -23.27
N LEU A 790 -14.26 -3.32 -24.29
CA LEU A 790 -14.14 -4.38 -25.29
C LEU A 790 -13.32 -5.57 -24.75
N PRO A 791 -13.43 -6.76 -25.36
CA PRO A 791 -12.62 -7.91 -24.97
C PRO A 791 -11.13 -7.66 -25.06
N GLY A 792 -10.38 -7.94 -23.99
CA GLY A 792 -8.92 -7.77 -23.97
C GLY A 792 -8.44 -6.33 -23.71
N PHE A 793 -9.32 -5.45 -23.24
CA PHE A 793 -8.98 -4.10 -22.81
C PHE A 793 -8.52 -4.01 -21.34
N GLY A 794 -8.60 -5.10 -20.58
CA GLY A 794 -8.14 -5.14 -19.18
C GLY A 794 -9.18 -4.72 -18.14
N ALA A 795 -10.49 -4.85 -18.43
CA ALA A 795 -11.53 -4.60 -17.42
C ALA A 795 -11.44 -5.54 -16.22
N GLU A 796 -10.76 -6.67 -16.35
CA GLU A 796 -10.47 -7.64 -15.30
C GLU A 796 -9.64 -6.98 -14.16
N PHE A 797 -8.80 -5.99 -14.47
CA PHE A 797 -8.03 -5.23 -13.47
C PHE A 797 -8.88 -4.29 -12.60
N MET A 798 -10.17 -4.14 -12.90
CA MET A 798 -11.08 -3.40 -12.03
C MET A 798 -11.56 -4.25 -10.85
N GLU A 799 -11.51 -5.58 -10.94
CA GLU A 799 -11.93 -6.46 -9.84
C GLU A 799 -11.17 -6.19 -8.52
N PRO A 800 -9.82 -6.10 -8.50
CA PRO A 800 -9.07 -5.79 -7.28
C PRO A 800 -9.44 -4.45 -6.62
N MET A 801 -9.96 -3.48 -7.39
CA MET A 801 -10.42 -2.18 -6.87
C MET A 801 -11.68 -2.32 -6.01
N PHE A 802 -12.60 -3.21 -6.40
CA PHE A 802 -13.97 -3.27 -5.87
C PHE A 802 -14.30 -4.55 -5.10
N ALA A 803 -13.85 -5.72 -5.55
CA ALA A 803 -14.31 -7.03 -5.06
C ALA A 803 -14.05 -7.26 -3.57
N ASN A 804 -12.87 -6.89 -3.10
CA ASN A 804 -12.50 -7.03 -1.69
C ASN A 804 -12.52 -5.66 -0.95
N SER A 805 -13.34 -4.71 -1.45
CA SER A 805 -13.57 -3.41 -0.80
C SER A 805 -14.62 -3.53 0.31
N SER A 806 -14.47 -2.77 1.38
CA SER A 806 -15.51 -2.60 2.40
C SER A 806 -16.72 -1.79 1.90
N ASP A 807 -16.63 -1.12 0.76
CA ASP A 807 -17.67 -0.18 0.31
C ASP A 807 -18.50 -0.70 -0.86
N PHE A 808 -18.04 -1.78 -1.50
CA PHE A 808 -18.64 -2.31 -2.72
C PHE A 808 -18.93 -3.80 -2.64
N LEU A 809 -20.03 -4.19 -3.27
CA LEU A 809 -20.30 -5.53 -3.76
C LEU A 809 -20.00 -5.53 -5.25
N TYR A 810 -19.07 -6.38 -5.66
CA TYR A 810 -18.61 -6.46 -7.04
C TYR A 810 -19.29 -7.62 -7.74
N PHE A 811 -19.84 -7.35 -8.92
CA PHE A 811 -20.54 -8.30 -9.76
C PHE A 811 -19.86 -8.35 -11.11
N THR A 812 -19.87 -9.52 -11.72
CA THR A 812 -19.51 -9.69 -13.12
C THR A 812 -20.75 -10.09 -13.90
N THR A 813 -20.69 -10.03 -15.24
CA THR A 813 -21.74 -10.62 -16.09
C THR A 813 -21.89 -12.13 -15.92
N ASP A 814 -20.91 -12.82 -15.33
CA ASP A 814 -21.01 -14.26 -15.02
C ASP A 814 -21.89 -14.54 -13.80
N ASP A 815 -22.10 -13.52 -12.95
CA ASP A 815 -23.05 -13.57 -11.83
C ASP A 815 -24.49 -13.34 -12.25
N VAL A 816 -24.69 -12.96 -13.51
CA VAL A 816 -25.98 -12.63 -14.09
C VAL A 816 -26.56 -13.86 -14.78
N PRO A 817 -27.82 -14.27 -14.46
CA PRO A 817 -28.45 -15.44 -15.08
C PRO A 817 -28.37 -15.40 -16.62
N PRO A 818 -28.15 -16.53 -17.31
CA PRO A 818 -28.03 -16.58 -18.77
C PRO A 818 -29.23 -15.97 -19.51
N GLU A 819 -30.42 -16.03 -18.92
CA GLU A 819 -31.65 -15.43 -19.46
C GLU A 819 -31.56 -13.89 -19.51
N VAL A 820 -30.73 -13.30 -18.66
CA VAL A 820 -30.53 -11.86 -18.52
C VAL A 820 -29.29 -11.39 -19.29
N SER A 821 -28.19 -12.15 -19.25
CA SER A 821 -26.89 -11.77 -19.82
C SER A 821 -26.65 -12.30 -21.25
N GLY A 822 -27.40 -13.30 -21.69
CA GLY A 822 -27.10 -14.08 -22.90
C GLY A 822 -26.07 -15.18 -22.64
N ASP A 823 -26.03 -16.17 -23.54
CA ASP A 823 -25.02 -17.22 -23.53
C ASP A 823 -23.61 -16.72 -23.91
N ASP A 824 -22.63 -17.60 -23.73
CA ASP A 824 -21.21 -17.35 -24.04
C ASP A 824 -20.91 -16.88 -25.47
N SER A 825 -21.83 -17.14 -26.42
CA SER A 825 -21.67 -16.78 -27.83
C SER A 825 -22.34 -15.46 -28.19
N SER A 826 -23.43 -15.12 -27.49
CA SER A 826 -24.27 -13.95 -27.72
C SER A 826 -23.82 -12.72 -26.93
N ARG A 827 -23.07 -12.89 -25.82
CA ARG A 827 -22.41 -11.80 -25.08
C ARG A 827 -21.40 -11.00 -25.92
N TYR A 828 -20.82 -11.64 -26.93
CA TYR A 828 -19.90 -11.03 -27.90
C TYR A 828 -20.59 -10.62 -29.21
N ASP A 829 -21.92 -10.57 -29.26
CA ASP A 829 -22.64 -10.10 -30.44
C ASP A 829 -23.18 -8.68 -30.20
N ALA A 830 -22.68 -7.72 -30.98
CA ALA A 830 -23.11 -6.31 -30.92
C ALA A 830 -24.60 -6.11 -31.22
N CYS A 831 -25.20 -7.00 -31.99
CA CYS A 831 -26.60 -6.95 -32.38
C CYS A 831 -27.50 -7.71 -31.38
N TYR A 832 -26.96 -8.51 -30.46
CA TYR A 832 -27.77 -9.32 -29.55
C TYR A 832 -28.37 -8.50 -28.40
N TRP A 833 -29.68 -8.59 -28.21
CA TRP A 833 -30.41 -8.06 -27.06
C TRP A 833 -31.18 -9.19 -26.36
N PRO A 834 -31.12 -9.31 -25.02
CA PRO A 834 -31.82 -10.36 -24.29
C PRO A 834 -33.35 -10.33 -24.49
N PRO A 835 -34.06 -11.47 -24.38
CA PRO A 835 -35.52 -11.50 -24.34
C PRO A 835 -36.10 -10.63 -23.20
N ASN A 836 -37.29 -10.02 -23.38
CA ASN A 836 -37.98 -9.18 -22.37
C ASN A 836 -37.25 -7.90 -21.93
N PHE A 837 -36.38 -7.36 -22.78
CA PHE A 837 -35.56 -6.18 -22.54
C PHE A 837 -36.30 -4.87 -22.19
N GLN A 838 -37.61 -4.74 -22.47
CA GLN A 838 -38.40 -3.51 -22.26
C GLN A 838 -39.49 -3.60 -21.17
N VAL A 839 -39.68 -4.72 -20.48
CA VAL A 839 -40.83 -4.92 -19.58
C VAL A 839 -40.54 -4.37 -18.18
N ILE A 840 -41.32 -3.40 -17.68
CA ILE A 840 -41.44 -3.12 -16.23
C ILE A 840 -42.87 -2.70 -15.82
N ALA A 841 -43.59 -3.64 -15.20
CA ALA A 841 -44.29 -3.41 -13.92
C ALA A 841 -44.40 -4.78 -13.21
N GLY A 842 -43.69 -4.96 -12.07
CA GLY A 842 -43.69 -6.18 -11.24
C GLY A 842 -42.43 -7.09 -11.29
N HIS A 843 -41.48 -6.81 -12.20
CA HIS A 843 -40.10 -7.33 -12.32
C HIS A 843 -39.84 -8.83 -12.59
N PRO A 844 -40.11 -9.34 -13.81
CA PRO A 844 -39.33 -10.41 -14.41
C PRO A 844 -38.59 -9.96 -15.70
N GLY A 845 -37.25 -10.15 -15.78
CA GLY A 845 -36.42 -9.91 -16.98
C GLY A 845 -35.18 -9.02 -16.77
N THR A 846 -34.40 -8.73 -17.83
CA THR A 846 -33.12 -7.99 -17.77
C THR A 846 -33.24 -6.57 -17.23
N ALA A 847 -34.27 -5.83 -17.64
CA ALA A 847 -34.54 -4.49 -17.12
C ALA A 847 -34.85 -4.52 -15.62
N GLY A 848 -35.61 -5.54 -15.18
CA GLY A 848 -35.93 -5.74 -13.78
C GLY A 848 -34.69 -6.04 -12.94
N TRP A 849 -33.79 -6.91 -13.43
CA TRP A 849 -32.55 -7.25 -12.72
C TRP A 849 -31.68 -6.02 -12.42
N PHE A 850 -31.37 -5.21 -13.45
CA PHE A 850 -30.58 -3.98 -13.25
C PHE A 850 -31.31 -2.94 -12.40
N ALA A 851 -32.63 -2.77 -12.57
CA ALA A 851 -33.40 -1.85 -11.73
C ALA A 851 -33.36 -2.27 -10.26
N SER A 852 -33.61 -3.56 -9.96
CA SER A 852 -33.61 -4.08 -8.58
C SER A 852 -32.25 -3.98 -7.90
N THR A 853 -31.14 -4.14 -8.64
CA THR A 853 -29.78 -3.95 -8.08
C THR A 853 -29.52 -2.52 -7.61
N HIS A 854 -30.21 -1.53 -8.19
CA HIS A 854 -30.12 -0.12 -7.80
C HIS A 854 -31.14 0.22 -6.71
N THR A 855 -32.41 -0.05 -6.97
CA THR A 855 -33.50 0.50 -6.16
C THR A 855 -33.68 -0.20 -4.82
N GLU A 856 -33.48 -1.52 -4.78
CA GLU A 856 -33.72 -2.35 -3.59
C GLU A 856 -32.66 -3.46 -3.46
N PRO A 857 -31.39 -3.11 -3.24
CA PRO A 857 -30.29 -4.06 -3.27
C PRO A 857 -30.38 -5.18 -2.22
N LEU A 858 -31.01 -4.87 -1.08
CA LEU A 858 -31.33 -5.81 -0.02
C LEU A 858 -32.30 -6.91 -0.49
N LEU A 859 -33.43 -6.49 -1.09
CA LEU A 859 -34.42 -7.40 -1.65
C LEU A 859 -33.85 -8.16 -2.84
N PHE A 860 -33.07 -7.49 -3.69
CA PHE A 860 -32.38 -8.13 -4.80
C PHE A 860 -31.50 -9.30 -4.33
N LEU A 861 -30.62 -9.07 -3.35
CA LEU A 861 -29.73 -10.12 -2.84
C LEU A 861 -30.49 -11.27 -2.17
N ASN A 862 -31.58 -10.98 -1.46
CA ASN A 862 -32.36 -11.98 -0.74
C ASN A 862 -33.29 -12.81 -1.66
N ASN A 863 -33.69 -12.26 -2.81
CA ASN A 863 -34.65 -12.91 -3.72
C ASN A 863 -33.99 -13.76 -4.82
N LEU A 864 -32.66 -13.89 -4.84
CA LEU A 864 -31.96 -14.76 -5.79
C LEU A 864 -32.22 -16.24 -5.46
N GLN A 865 -32.94 -16.94 -6.34
CA GLN A 865 -33.10 -18.39 -6.29
C GLN A 865 -31.83 -19.07 -6.81
N ASP A 866 -31.33 -20.08 -6.09
CA ASP A 866 -30.13 -20.88 -6.44
C ASP A 866 -28.87 -20.06 -6.84
N PRO A 867 -28.37 -19.17 -5.96
CA PRO A 867 -27.21 -18.35 -6.27
C PRO A 867 -25.94 -19.20 -6.49
N ASN A 868 -25.13 -18.81 -7.48
CA ASN A 868 -23.80 -19.37 -7.69
C ASN A 868 -22.91 -19.15 -6.44
N PRO A 869 -21.75 -19.85 -6.31
CA PRO A 869 -20.88 -19.72 -5.14
C PRO A 869 -20.41 -18.28 -4.86
N HIS A 870 -20.13 -17.50 -5.90
CA HIS A 870 -19.72 -16.10 -5.76
C HIS A 870 -20.86 -15.23 -5.20
N MET A 871 -22.09 -15.46 -5.65
CA MET A 871 -23.27 -14.78 -5.14
C MET A 871 -23.58 -15.09 -3.67
N LYS A 872 -23.36 -16.35 -3.24
CA LYS A 872 -23.44 -16.72 -1.82
C LYS A 872 -22.38 -15.98 -0.99
N HIS A 873 -21.17 -15.83 -1.54
CA HIS A 873 -20.12 -15.03 -0.90
C HIS A 873 -20.52 -13.55 -0.77
N LEU A 874 -21.10 -12.94 -1.82
CA LEU A 874 -21.58 -11.56 -1.78
C LEU A 874 -22.72 -11.37 -0.77
N GLN A 875 -23.65 -12.31 -0.65
CA GLN A 875 -24.69 -12.30 0.38
C GLN A 875 -24.08 -12.34 1.80
N LYS A 876 -23.06 -13.18 2.03
CA LYS A 876 -22.35 -13.24 3.32
C LYS A 876 -21.63 -11.94 3.61
N LYS A 877 -20.86 -11.42 2.64
CA LYS A 877 -20.14 -10.15 2.75
C LYS A 877 -21.10 -9.01 3.07
N PHE A 878 -22.23 -8.94 2.36
CA PHE A 878 -23.26 -7.95 2.60
C PHE A 878 -23.74 -7.94 4.06
N ARG A 879 -24.04 -9.12 4.63
CA ARG A 879 -24.46 -9.24 6.04
C ARG A 879 -23.38 -8.77 7.03
N GLN A 880 -22.10 -8.80 6.64
CA GLN A 880 -20.98 -8.34 7.48
C GLN A 880 -20.71 -6.84 7.38
N LEU A 881 -21.13 -6.18 6.29
CA LEU A 881 -20.78 -4.79 6.02
C LEU A 881 -21.41 -3.78 6.99
N ASN A 882 -22.51 -4.13 7.67
CA ASN A 882 -23.24 -3.27 8.62
C ASN A 882 -23.51 -1.83 8.11
N LYS A 883 -23.58 -1.65 6.78
CA LYS A 883 -23.86 -0.39 6.08
C LYS A 883 -24.47 -0.67 4.71
N SER A 884 -25.12 0.32 4.11
CA SER A 884 -25.72 0.17 2.77
C SER A 884 -24.63 -0.08 1.71
N PRO A 885 -24.75 -1.12 0.88
CA PRO A 885 -23.71 -1.54 -0.05
C PRO A 885 -23.80 -0.72 -1.34
N ARG A 886 -22.66 -0.47 -1.99
CA ARG A 886 -22.60 0.02 -3.37
C ARG A 886 -22.40 -1.13 -4.32
N PHE A 887 -22.95 -1.03 -5.51
CA PHE A 887 -22.78 -2.03 -6.55
C PHE A 887 -21.72 -1.55 -7.53
N ALA A 888 -20.74 -2.40 -7.80
CA ALA A 888 -19.84 -2.27 -8.92
C ALA A 888 -20.10 -3.45 -9.85
N ILE A 889 -20.64 -3.20 -11.04
CA ILE A 889 -20.96 -4.23 -12.02
C ILE A 889 -19.95 -4.14 -13.15
N ASN A 890 -19.12 -5.16 -13.27
CA ASN A 890 -18.25 -5.36 -14.42
C ASN A 890 -18.99 -6.11 -15.53
N LEU A 891 -19.36 -5.35 -16.55
CA LEU A 891 -19.86 -5.90 -17.79
C LEU A 891 -18.65 -6.39 -18.59
N LEU A 892 -18.19 -7.60 -18.28
CA LEU A 892 -17.00 -8.21 -18.87
C LEU A 892 -16.98 -7.97 -20.38
N SER A 893 -15.82 -7.54 -20.89
CA SER A 893 -15.27 -7.82 -22.22
C SER A 893 -16.29 -8.28 -23.28
N GLY A 894 -17.30 -7.48 -23.59
CA GLY A 894 -18.46 -7.86 -24.41
C GLY A 894 -19.15 -6.62 -24.96
N TYR A 895 -20.05 -6.76 -25.93
CA TYR A 895 -20.65 -5.59 -26.59
C TYR A 895 -21.72 -4.87 -25.73
N TRP A 896 -21.61 -4.93 -24.40
CA TRP A 896 -22.44 -4.19 -23.44
C TRP A 896 -22.33 -2.68 -23.58
N ASN A 897 -21.21 -2.23 -24.14
CA ASN A 897 -20.96 -0.85 -24.42
C ASN A 897 -21.98 -0.20 -25.37
N THR A 898 -22.57 -0.96 -26.31
CA THR A 898 -23.63 -0.47 -27.20
C THR A 898 -24.97 -0.29 -26.45
N LYS A 899 -25.09 -0.89 -25.26
CA LYS A 899 -26.30 -0.91 -24.42
C LYS A 899 -26.24 0.10 -23.28
N LEU A 900 -25.11 0.79 -23.08
CA LEU A 900 -24.91 1.73 -21.97
C LEU A 900 -25.95 2.86 -21.93
N ALA A 901 -26.38 3.37 -23.09
CA ALA A 901 -27.43 4.38 -23.15
C ALA A 901 -28.75 3.90 -22.51
N TRP A 902 -29.08 2.63 -22.71
CA TRP A 902 -30.26 2.03 -22.10
C TRP A 902 -30.07 1.82 -20.60
N ILE A 903 -28.92 1.28 -20.17
CA ILE A 903 -28.62 1.11 -18.73
C ILE A 903 -28.69 2.46 -18.01
N ASN A 904 -28.15 3.51 -18.64
CA ASN A 904 -28.20 4.86 -18.12
C ASN A 904 -29.62 5.43 -18.04
N ASN A 905 -30.50 5.09 -19.00
CA ASN A 905 -31.91 5.47 -18.92
C ASN A 905 -32.67 4.72 -17.81
N LEU A 906 -32.25 3.49 -17.49
CA LEU A 906 -32.84 2.67 -16.43
C LEU A 906 -32.40 3.13 -15.03
N ILE A 907 -31.11 3.36 -14.84
CA ILE A 907 -30.50 3.72 -13.54
C ILE A 907 -30.63 5.22 -13.27
N GLY A 908 -30.52 6.05 -14.30
CA GLY A 908 -30.54 7.50 -14.20
C GLY A 908 -29.20 8.11 -13.74
N HIS A 909 -29.29 9.27 -13.07
CA HIS A 909 -28.13 10.10 -12.71
C HIS A 909 -27.20 9.49 -11.63
N ASP A 910 -27.62 8.40 -10.99
CA ASP A 910 -26.82 7.68 -9.99
C ASP A 910 -25.80 6.74 -10.61
N MET A 911 -25.91 6.44 -11.92
CA MET A 911 -24.93 5.65 -12.64
C MET A 911 -23.59 6.39 -12.76
N ARG A 912 -22.49 5.69 -12.50
CA ARG A 912 -21.12 6.10 -12.82
C ARG A 912 -20.53 5.06 -13.77
N THR A 913 -20.04 5.49 -14.93
CA THR A 913 -19.50 4.57 -15.94
C THR A 913 -17.99 4.63 -15.91
N ILE A 914 -17.33 3.50 -15.70
CA ILE A 914 -15.91 3.32 -15.96
C ILE A 914 -15.77 2.64 -17.31
N LEU A 915 -15.11 3.33 -18.23
CA LEU A 915 -14.77 2.84 -19.54
C LEU A 915 -13.28 2.53 -19.56
N VAL A 916 -12.94 1.25 -19.56
CA VAL A 916 -11.55 0.82 -19.76
C VAL A 916 -11.30 0.79 -21.25
N VAL A 917 -10.25 1.45 -21.73
CA VAL A 917 -9.85 1.53 -23.15
C VAL A 917 -8.40 1.07 -23.33
N ARG A 918 -8.08 0.64 -24.54
CA ARG A 918 -6.74 0.24 -24.97
C ARG A 918 -6.45 0.87 -26.33
N ASP A 919 -5.19 1.22 -26.59
CA ASP A 919 -4.72 1.72 -27.87
C ASP A 919 -5.17 0.76 -28.98
N PRO A 920 -5.80 1.26 -30.07
CA PRO A 920 -6.30 0.38 -31.13
C PRO A 920 -5.20 -0.44 -31.78
N ARG A 921 -3.98 0.08 -31.87
CA ARG A 921 -2.84 -0.61 -32.48
C ARG A 921 -2.43 -1.80 -31.62
N ASP A 922 -2.22 -1.57 -30.32
CA ASP A 922 -1.90 -2.61 -29.34
C ASP A 922 -3.02 -3.66 -29.18
N TRP A 923 -4.28 -3.24 -29.22
CA TRP A 923 -5.40 -4.17 -29.13
C TRP A 923 -5.56 -5.06 -30.38
N ILE A 924 -5.33 -4.50 -31.57
CA ILE A 924 -5.42 -5.27 -32.81
C ILE A 924 -4.25 -6.26 -32.85
N HIS A 925 -3.03 -5.81 -32.53
CA HIS A 925 -1.85 -6.66 -32.39
C HIS A 925 -2.11 -7.84 -31.47
N SER A 926 -2.67 -7.62 -30.27
CA SER A 926 -2.92 -8.72 -29.33
C SER A 926 -3.91 -9.77 -29.82
N LEU A 927 -4.81 -9.41 -30.74
CA LEU A 927 -5.79 -10.30 -31.34
C LEU A 927 -5.27 -11.07 -32.56
N ILE A 928 -4.19 -10.60 -33.20
CA ILE A 928 -3.65 -11.19 -34.42
C ILE A 928 -2.27 -11.83 -34.24
N ARG A 929 -1.57 -11.55 -33.13
CA ARG A 929 -0.25 -12.13 -32.83
C ARG A 929 -0.29 -13.65 -32.72
N ASP A 930 0.79 -14.27 -33.14
CA ASP A 930 0.91 -15.72 -33.34
C ASP A 930 1.92 -16.39 -32.38
N ASP A 931 2.43 -15.68 -31.39
CA ASP A 931 3.45 -16.15 -30.44
C ASP A 931 2.87 -16.55 -29.06
N LEU A 932 1.56 -16.74 -28.97
CA LEU A 932 0.86 -17.18 -27.76
C LEU A 932 0.99 -18.70 -27.50
N ASP A 933 0.94 -19.07 -26.22
CA ASP A 933 0.84 -20.47 -25.80
C ASP A 933 -0.49 -21.11 -26.27
N TYR A 934 -0.58 -22.44 -26.17
CA TYR A 934 -1.76 -23.18 -26.68
C TYR A 934 -3.08 -22.76 -26.00
N VAL A 935 -3.08 -22.52 -24.70
CA VAL A 935 -4.27 -22.15 -23.92
C VAL A 935 -4.69 -20.73 -24.26
N GLN A 936 -3.75 -19.79 -24.26
CA GLN A 936 -3.92 -18.39 -24.64
C GLN A 936 -4.44 -18.28 -26.07
N ARG A 937 -3.79 -18.94 -27.03
CA ARG A 937 -4.21 -18.95 -28.45
C ARG A 937 -5.63 -19.46 -28.61
N LYS A 938 -6.02 -20.53 -27.91
CA LYS A 938 -7.39 -21.05 -27.96
C LYS A 938 -8.41 -20.03 -27.47
N ARG A 939 -8.09 -19.27 -26.40
CA ARG A 939 -8.93 -18.19 -25.88
C ARG A 939 -8.98 -17.00 -26.84
N GLN A 940 -7.83 -16.52 -27.32
CA GLN A 940 -7.70 -15.46 -28.32
C GLN A 940 -8.54 -15.79 -29.58
N GLN A 941 -8.39 -16.98 -30.15
CA GLN A 941 -9.16 -17.42 -31.32
C GLN A 941 -10.67 -17.54 -31.05
N LYS A 942 -11.10 -17.85 -29.82
CA LYS A 942 -12.53 -17.83 -29.44
C LYS A 942 -13.04 -16.39 -29.48
N VAL A 943 -12.29 -15.45 -28.90
CA VAL A 943 -12.63 -14.02 -28.90
C VAL A 943 -12.66 -13.46 -30.32
N LEU A 944 -11.61 -13.69 -31.11
CA LEU A 944 -11.51 -13.23 -32.49
C LEU A 944 -12.66 -13.75 -33.37
N ARG A 945 -12.95 -15.06 -33.29
CA ARG A 945 -14.09 -15.66 -34.02
C ARG A 945 -15.41 -15.02 -33.63
N ASN A 946 -15.62 -14.76 -32.35
CA ASN A 946 -16.86 -14.14 -31.85
C ASN A 946 -16.98 -12.68 -32.28
N LEU A 947 -15.89 -11.89 -32.17
CA LEU A 947 -15.84 -10.49 -32.62
C LEU A 947 -16.17 -10.36 -34.11
N LEU A 948 -15.73 -11.33 -34.93
CA LEU A 948 -15.95 -11.36 -36.37
C LEU A 948 -17.26 -12.06 -36.80
N ARG A 949 -18.00 -12.71 -35.88
CA ARG A 949 -19.11 -13.64 -36.21
C ARG A 949 -20.32 -12.95 -36.85
N THR A 950 -20.66 -11.71 -36.50
CA THR A 950 -21.94 -11.12 -36.92
C THR A 950 -21.87 -9.60 -37.09
N GLN A 951 -21.72 -9.17 -38.36
CA GLN A 951 -21.94 -7.78 -38.80
C GLN A 951 -23.31 -7.58 -39.50
N SER A 952 -24.18 -8.58 -39.55
CA SER A 952 -25.49 -8.49 -40.20
C SER A 952 -26.60 -8.26 -39.17
N CYS A 953 -26.64 -7.09 -38.56
CA CYS A 953 -27.76 -6.72 -37.70
C CYS A 953 -29.05 -6.61 -38.53
N VAL A 954 -30.08 -7.38 -38.19
CA VAL A 954 -31.40 -7.30 -38.83
C VAL A 954 -32.22 -6.26 -38.08
N ALA A 955 -32.70 -5.21 -38.75
CA ALA A 955 -33.65 -4.26 -38.17
C ALA A 955 -34.94 -4.99 -37.73
N PRO A 956 -35.62 -4.59 -36.62
CA PRO A 956 -35.51 -3.32 -35.91
C PRO A 956 -34.77 -3.49 -34.59
N ILE A 957 -33.45 -3.36 -34.60
CA ILE A 957 -32.65 -3.35 -33.38
C ILE A 957 -32.22 -1.89 -33.13
N MET A 958 -32.33 -1.42 -31.88
CA MET A 958 -31.92 -0.09 -31.41
C MET A 958 -30.40 0.07 -31.43
N LEU A 959 -29.77 -0.08 -32.60
CA LEU A 959 -28.34 0.11 -32.76
C LEU A 959 -28.02 1.60 -32.86
N PRO A 960 -26.94 2.05 -32.20
CA PRO A 960 -26.37 3.37 -32.43
C PRO A 960 -26.10 3.62 -33.92
N TRP A 961 -26.28 4.86 -34.39
CA TRP A 961 -26.14 5.22 -35.81
C TRP A 961 -24.73 4.94 -36.37
N GLU A 962 -23.72 4.87 -35.48
CA GLU A 962 -22.34 4.48 -35.75
C GLU A 962 -22.24 3.06 -36.38
N TYR A 963 -23.24 2.20 -36.17
CA TYR A 963 -23.35 0.86 -36.75
C TYR A 963 -24.20 0.79 -38.04
N VAL A 964 -25.04 1.81 -38.31
CA VAL A 964 -25.96 1.84 -39.46
C VAL A 964 -25.22 2.06 -40.78
N TYR A 965 -24.01 2.63 -40.75
CA TYR A 965 -23.23 2.98 -41.94
C TYR A 965 -22.37 1.83 -42.53
N MET A 966 -22.54 0.59 -42.07
CA MET A 966 -21.80 -0.57 -42.62
C MET A 966 -22.11 -0.90 -44.08
N LYS A 967 -23.23 -0.41 -44.64
CA LYS A 967 -23.63 -0.72 -46.02
C LYS A 967 -23.10 0.23 -47.10
N LYS A 968 -22.58 1.42 -46.77
CA LYS A 968 -22.32 2.48 -47.79
C LYS A 968 -20.86 2.77 -48.14
N LYS A 969 -19.88 2.24 -47.38
CA LYS A 969 -18.44 2.39 -47.68
C LYS A 969 -17.75 1.09 -48.15
N GLY A 970 -18.52 0.03 -48.44
CA GLY A 970 -18.01 -1.12 -49.22
C GLY A 970 -17.86 -0.75 -50.69
N GLY A 971 -16.98 0.20 -50.99
CA GLY A 971 -16.64 0.59 -52.36
C GLY A 971 -15.78 -0.49 -53.01
N LYS A 972 -16.36 -1.17 -54.00
CA LYS A 972 -15.69 -1.91 -55.09
C LYS A 972 -14.64 -2.98 -54.69
N GLY A 973 -15.10 -4.22 -54.54
CA GLY A 973 -14.40 -5.38 -55.12
C GLY A 973 -13.26 -6.07 -54.36
N GLY A 974 -12.96 -5.72 -53.10
CA GLY A 974 -11.97 -6.42 -52.26
C GLY A 974 -12.57 -6.97 -50.95
N ARG A 975 -12.14 -8.15 -50.49
CA ARG A 975 -12.55 -8.72 -49.20
C ARG A 975 -11.78 -7.97 -48.09
N ALA A 976 -12.46 -7.15 -47.29
CA ALA A 976 -11.84 -6.37 -46.19
C ALA A 976 -10.95 -7.24 -45.29
N SER A 977 -9.74 -6.75 -44.97
CA SER A 977 -8.74 -7.45 -44.15
C SER A 977 -9.24 -7.64 -42.70
N ILE A 978 -8.57 -8.50 -41.93
CA ILE A 978 -8.93 -8.71 -40.52
C ILE A 978 -8.66 -7.43 -39.71
N VAL A 979 -7.51 -6.78 -39.95
CA VAL A 979 -7.12 -5.51 -39.33
C VAL A 979 -8.15 -4.41 -39.61
N GLU A 980 -8.58 -4.25 -40.86
CA GLU A 980 -9.61 -3.25 -41.22
C GLU A 980 -10.92 -3.46 -40.43
N LYS A 981 -11.35 -4.72 -40.29
CA LYS A 981 -12.57 -5.06 -39.53
C LYS A 981 -12.42 -4.77 -38.04
N LEU A 982 -11.28 -5.12 -37.44
CA LEU A 982 -11.02 -4.87 -36.03
C LEU A 982 -10.91 -3.36 -35.74
N ALA A 983 -10.23 -2.59 -36.59
CA ALA A 983 -10.17 -1.13 -36.49
C ALA A 983 -11.57 -0.49 -36.53
N LEU A 984 -12.42 -0.93 -37.47
CA LEU A 984 -13.81 -0.47 -37.54
C LEU A 984 -14.64 -0.86 -36.31
N ILE A 985 -14.41 -2.05 -35.74
CA ILE A 985 -15.03 -2.48 -34.48
C ILE A 985 -14.59 -1.55 -33.36
N TRP A 986 -13.29 -1.33 -33.18
CA TRP A 986 -12.74 -0.44 -32.15
C TRP A 986 -13.34 0.96 -32.26
N ALA A 987 -13.19 1.62 -33.41
CA ALA A 987 -13.59 3.01 -33.60
C ALA A 987 -15.08 3.23 -33.30
N ARG A 988 -15.96 2.33 -33.77
CA ARG A 988 -17.41 2.45 -33.57
C ARG A 988 -17.82 2.22 -32.13
N ASN A 989 -17.28 1.18 -31.49
CA ASN A 989 -17.62 0.86 -30.11
C ASN A 989 -17.25 2.01 -29.17
N ILE A 990 -16.05 2.54 -29.31
CA ILE A 990 -15.55 3.59 -28.46
C ILE A 990 -16.25 4.92 -28.76
N ALA A 991 -16.54 5.24 -30.03
CA ALA A 991 -17.33 6.42 -30.39
C ALA A 991 -18.73 6.41 -29.74
N VAL A 992 -19.41 5.26 -29.75
CA VAL A 992 -20.72 5.09 -29.09
C VAL A 992 -20.62 5.34 -27.60
N MET A 993 -19.58 4.81 -26.94
CA MET A 993 -19.42 4.94 -25.49
C MET A 993 -19.16 6.37 -25.05
N ILE A 994 -18.26 7.07 -25.75
CA ILE A 994 -17.94 8.48 -25.48
C ILE A 994 -19.19 9.35 -25.63
N ARG A 995 -20.07 9.04 -26.61
CA ARG A 995 -21.31 9.80 -26.83
C ARG A 995 -22.39 9.54 -25.78
N THR A 996 -22.51 8.30 -25.30
CA THR A 996 -23.71 7.85 -24.57
C THR A 996 -23.63 8.02 -23.05
N SER A 997 -22.43 8.09 -22.47
CA SER A 997 -22.27 8.20 -21.02
C SER A 997 -22.19 9.66 -20.55
N ARG A 998 -23.08 10.03 -19.62
CA ARG A 998 -23.14 11.38 -19.01
C ARG A 998 -22.12 11.58 -17.87
N SER A 999 -21.71 10.49 -17.23
CA SER A 999 -20.77 10.46 -16.10
C SER A 999 -19.64 9.47 -16.40
N LEU A 1000 -18.96 9.70 -17.52
CA LEU A 1000 -17.94 8.82 -18.07
C LEU A 1000 -16.58 9.07 -17.42
N GLN A 1001 -15.99 8.03 -16.87
CA GLN A 1001 -14.58 7.98 -16.53
C GLN A 1001 -13.86 7.04 -17.47
N ILE A 1002 -12.83 7.55 -18.13
CA ILE A 1002 -12.00 6.78 -19.05
C ILE A 1002 -10.75 6.35 -18.28
N VAL A 1003 -10.46 5.05 -18.34
CA VAL A 1003 -9.24 4.44 -17.81
C VAL A 1003 -8.51 3.82 -18.99
N ARG A 1004 -7.36 4.38 -19.36
CA ARG A 1004 -6.50 3.77 -20.37
C ARG A 1004 -5.72 2.63 -19.72
N LEU A 1005 -5.69 1.47 -20.37
CA LEU A 1005 -4.89 0.34 -19.90
C LEU A 1005 -3.44 0.75 -19.73
N GLU A 1006 -2.91 1.54 -20.66
CA GLU A 1006 -1.52 2.00 -20.68
C GLU A 1006 -1.19 2.93 -19.48
N ASP A 1007 -2.17 3.71 -19.01
CA ASP A 1007 -1.99 4.53 -17.80
C ASP A 1007 -2.02 3.68 -16.54
N LEU A 1008 -2.91 2.67 -16.51
CA LEU A 1008 -3.02 1.73 -15.40
C LEU A 1008 -1.75 0.90 -15.25
N GLU A 1009 -1.14 0.51 -16.37
CA GLU A 1009 0.13 -0.21 -16.44
C GLU A 1009 1.29 0.62 -15.89
N LYS A 1010 1.41 1.88 -16.33
CA LYS A 1010 2.51 2.76 -15.94
C LYS A 1010 2.37 3.29 -14.51
N HIS A 1011 1.15 3.64 -14.10
CA HIS A 1011 0.87 4.33 -12.84
C HIS A 1011 -0.42 3.81 -12.17
N PRO A 1012 -0.45 2.52 -11.75
CA PRO A 1012 -1.65 1.89 -11.21
C PRO A 1012 -2.18 2.61 -9.97
N ASP A 1013 -1.29 3.05 -9.09
CA ASP A 1013 -1.60 3.81 -7.88
C ASP A 1013 -2.34 5.12 -8.18
N LYS A 1014 -1.80 5.92 -9.11
CA LYS A 1014 -2.41 7.21 -9.52
C LYS A 1014 -3.76 7.01 -10.19
N VAL A 1015 -3.88 6.00 -11.05
CA VAL A 1015 -5.12 5.70 -11.76
C VAL A 1015 -6.22 5.30 -10.78
N VAL A 1016 -5.92 4.44 -9.79
CA VAL A 1016 -6.91 4.05 -8.77
C VAL A 1016 -7.37 5.28 -7.97
N VAL A 1017 -6.45 6.13 -7.53
CA VAL A 1017 -6.79 7.34 -6.77
C VAL A 1017 -7.69 8.27 -7.59
N GLU A 1018 -7.36 8.50 -8.87
CA GLU A 1018 -8.15 9.34 -9.78
C GLU A 1018 -9.54 8.73 -10.09
N VAL A 1019 -9.64 7.40 -10.18
CA VAL A 1019 -10.91 6.66 -10.27
C VAL A 1019 -11.82 6.95 -9.09
N PHE A 1020 -11.33 6.74 -7.88
CA PHE A 1020 -12.14 6.99 -6.69
C PHE A 1020 -12.47 8.47 -6.52
N LYS A 1021 -11.52 9.37 -6.80
CA LYS A 1021 -11.71 10.81 -6.75
C LYS A 1021 -12.84 11.29 -7.66
N ARG A 1022 -12.89 10.87 -8.93
CA ARG A 1022 -13.98 11.27 -9.85
C ARG A 1022 -15.34 10.72 -9.45
N MET A 1023 -15.37 9.60 -8.74
CA MET A 1023 -16.60 9.06 -8.15
C MET A 1023 -17.03 9.79 -6.86
N GLY A 1024 -16.21 10.71 -6.33
CA GLY A 1024 -16.43 11.34 -5.03
C GLY A 1024 -16.22 10.36 -3.88
N LEU A 1025 -15.29 9.42 -4.04
CA LEU A 1025 -14.94 8.39 -3.07
C LEU A 1025 -13.46 8.45 -2.66
N THR A 1026 -13.20 8.01 -1.44
CA THR A 1026 -11.85 7.84 -0.91
C THR A 1026 -11.35 6.43 -1.22
N VAL A 1027 -10.07 6.28 -1.52
CA VAL A 1027 -9.41 4.98 -1.68
C VAL A 1027 -8.57 4.68 -0.43
N SER A 1028 -8.60 3.42 0.02
CA SER A 1028 -7.73 2.94 1.09
C SER A 1028 -6.43 2.35 0.54
N VAL A 1029 -5.36 2.39 1.35
CA VAL A 1029 -4.04 1.89 0.93
C VAL A 1029 -4.05 0.41 0.52
N PRO A 1030 -4.77 -0.51 1.20
CA PRO A 1030 -4.90 -1.90 0.73
C PRO A 1030 -5.53 -2.03 -0.65
N GLN A 1031 -6.47 -1.14 -1.02
CA GLN A 1031 -7.04 -1.15 -2.37
C GLN A 1031 -6.01 -0.75 -3.43
N ILE A 1032 -5.15 0.24 -3.13
CA ILE A 1032 -4.04 0.65 -4.01
C ILE A 1032 -3.07 -0.53 -4.18
N ASN A 1033 -2.68 -1.21 -3.09
CA ASN A 1033 -1.78 -2.35 -3.14
C ASN A 1033 -2.31 -3.45 -4.05
N ARG A 1034 -3.56 -3.90 -3.83
CA ARG A 1034 -4.12 -5.03 -4.60
C ARG A 1034 -4.12 -4.76 -6.09
N VAL A 1035 -4.47 -3.55 -6.51
CA VAL A 1035 -4.49 -3.18 -7.94
C VAL A 1035 -3.06 -3.13 -8.48
N THR A 1036 -2.16 -2.46 -7.76
CA THR A 1036 -0.75 -2.36 -8.14
C THR A 1036 -0.12 -3.75 -8.28
N ARG A 1037 -0.40 -4.66 -7.34
CA ARG A 1037 0.01 -6.06 -7.37
C ARG A 1037 -0.58 -6.81 -8.54
N SER A 1038 -1.88 -6.68 -8.80
CA SER A 1038 -2.51 -7.35 -9.94
C SER A 1038 -1.94 -6.91 -11.28
N VAL A 1039 -1.67 -5.61 -11.43
CA VAL A 1039 -1.15 -5.04 -12.68
C VAL A 1039 0.33 -5.38 -12.89
N ARG A 1040 1.18 -5.18 -11.86
CA ARG A 1040 2.65 -5.32 -12.01
C ARG A 1040 3.15 -6.76 -12.06
N THR A 1041 2.46 -7.67 -11.39
CA THR A 1041 2.97 -9.03 -11.17
C THR A 1041 2.28 -10.05 -12.08
N GLY A 1042 1.12 -9.67 -12.62
CA GLY A 1042 0.24 -10.48 -13.47
C GLY A 1042 -0.08 -11.89 -12.97
N TYR A 1043 -0.01 -12.09 -11.66
CA TYR A 1043 -0.60 -13.26 -11.00
C TYR A 1043 -2.15 -13.26 -11.07
N PHE A 1044 -2.74 -12.20 -11.60
CA PHE A 1044 -4.16 -12.12 -11.93
C PHE A 1044 -4.31 -12.17 -13.46
N PRO A 1045 -4.95 -13.22 -14.00
CA PRO A 1045 -4.91 -13.49 -15.44
C PRO A 1045 -5.68 -12.44 -16.25
N ARG A 1046 -5.09 -11.97 -17.36
CA ARG A 1046 -5.84 -11.34 -18.46
C ARG A 1046 -6.61 -12.41 -19.23
N LEU A 1047 -7.57 -11.99 -20.05
CA LEU A 1047 -8.48 -12.90 -20.76
C LEU A 1047 -7.71 -13.95 -21.61
N TYR A 1048 -6.65 -13.53 -22.30
CA TYR A 1048 -5.78 -14.40 -23.13
C TYR A 1048 -4.33 -13.92 -23.25
N GLU A 1049 -3.87 -13.00 -22.39
CA GLU A 1049 -2.51 -12.44 -22.39
C GLU A 1049 -1.80 -12.73 -21.06
N ASP A 1050 -0.46 -12.71 -21.07
CA ASP A 1050 0.37 -12.82 -19.87
C ASP A 1050 0.37 -11.54 -19.02
N ALA A 1051 1.07 -11.57 -17.88
CA ALA A 1051 1.38 -10.40 -17.06
C ALA A 1051 1.97 -9.23 -17.87
N ILE A 1052 1.69 -7.99 -17.47
CA ILE A 1052 2.27 -6.80 -18.09
C ILE A 1052 3.65 -6.56 -17.48
N LYS A 1053 4.68 -6.33 -18.30
CA LYS A 1053 5.99 -5.85 -17.82
C LYS A 1053 5.96 -4.32 -17.75
N GLU A 1054 6.48 -3.75 -16.67
CA GLU A 1054 6.45 -2.30 -16.35
C GLU A 1054 7.06 -1.41 -17.46
N ASP A 1055 7.88 -1.99 -18.35
CA ASP A 1055 8.51 -1.34 -19.52
C ASP A 1055 8.19 -2.06 -20.85
N ARG A 1056 6.94 -2.50 -21.08
CA ARG A 1056 6.56 -3.01 -22.41
C ARG A 1056 6.69 -1.85 -23.41
N GLU A 1057 7.77 -1.85 -24.20
CA GLU A 1057 7.82 -1.13 -25.48
C GLU A 1057 6.60 -1.56 -26.31
N GLN A 1058 6.06 -0.66 -27.11
CA GLN A 1058 4.85 -0.93 -27.86
C GLN A 1058 5.17 -1.99 -28.92
N GLU A 1059 5.05 -3.28 -28.58
CA GLU A 1059 5.45 -4.41 -29.45
C GLU A 1059 4.81 -4.34 -30.86
N TRP A 1060 3.65 -3.70 -30.97
CA TRP A 1060 3.01 -3.45 -32.26
C TRP A 1060 3.81 -2.53 -33.19
N GLU A 1061 4.68 -1.65 -32.66
CA GLU A 1061 5.56 -0.77 -33.46
C GLU A 1061 6.57 -1.59 -34.28
N ASP A 1062 7.07 -2.71 -33.73
CA ASP A 1062 8.06 -3.57 -34.37
C ASP A 1062 7.45 -4.77 -35.11
N GLU A 1063 6.27 -5.22 -34.69
CA GLU A 1063 5.67 -6.48 -35.18
C GLU A 1063 4.51 -6.32 -36.17
N MET A 1064 3.88 -5.14 -36.28
CA MET A 1064 2.85 -4.87 -37.28
C MET A 1064 3.44 -4.22 -38.54
N ASP A 1065 2.89 -4.55 -39.71
CA ASP A 1065 3.27 -3.90 -40.97
C ASP A 1065 2.90 -2.40 -40.93
N GLU A 1066 3.78 -1.52 -41.43
CA GLU A 1066 3.56 -0.06 -41.45
C GLU A 1066 2.23 0.31 -42.14
N ASP A 1067 1.88 -0.38 -43.24
CA ASP A 1067 0.61 -0.18 -43.96
C ASP A 1067 -0.62 -0.54 -43.10
N GLU A 1068 -0.50 -1.54 -42.23
CA GLU A 1068 -1.57 -1.95 -41.31
C GLU A 1068 -1.71 -0.94 -40.16
N ILE A 1069 -0.60 -0.42 -39.65
CA ILE A 1069 -0.58 0.67 -38.65
C ILE A 1069 -1.26 1.91 -39.23
N GLU A 1070 -0.86 2.35 -40.44
CA GLU A 1070 -1.45 3.53 -41.09
C GLU A 1070 -2.94 3.33 -41.35
N LEU A 1071 -3.37 2.12 -41.73
CA LEU A 1071 -4.78 1.78 -41.90
C LEU A 1071 -5.56 1.91 -40.57
N VAL A 1072 -5.01 1.41 -39.46
CA VAL A 1072 -5.63 1.54 -38.13
C VAL A 1072 -5.74 3.01 -37.74
N GLU A 1073 -4.67 3.79 -37.88
CA GLU A 1073 -4.66 5.21 -37.57
C GLU A 1073 -5.67 5.99 -38.42
N ASN A 1074 -5.73 5.72 -39.72
CA ASN A 1074 -6.69 6.35 -40.63
C ASN A 1074 -8.14 6.06 -40.25
N ILE A 1075 -8.45 4.85 -39.80
CA ILE A 1075 -9.81 4.46 -39.38
C ILE A 1075 -10.16 5.01 -37.99
N CYS A 1076 -9.19 5.02 -37.06
CA CYS A 1076 -9.41 5.28 -35.64
C CYS A 1076 -9.09 6.72 -35.20
N SER A 1077 -8.45 7.54 -36.06
CA SER A 1077 -7.87 8.87 -35.73
C SER A 1077 -8.82 9.78 -34.93
N ASP A 1078 -10.08 9.89 -35.37
CA ASP A 1078 -11.08 10.77 -34.76
C ASP A 1078 -11.38 10.42 -33.30
N VAL A 1079 -11.29 9.13 -32.96
CA VAL A 1079 -11.56 8.61 -31.62
C VAL A 1079 -10.26 8.56 -30.80
N MET A 1080 -9.14 8.19 -31.40
CA MET A 1080 -7.80 8.22 -30.77
C MET A 1080 -7.49 9.61 -30.22
N LYS A 1081 -7.71 10.67 -31.01
CA LYS A 1081 -7.51 12.06 -30.58
C LYS A 1081 -8.34 12.44 -29.35
N LYS A 1082 -9.57 11.91 -29.23
CA LYS A 1082 -10.45 12.15 -28.06
C LYS A 1082 -9.96 11.42 -26.80
N LEU A 1083 -9.21 10.35 -26.96
CA LEU A 1083 -8.62 9.55 -25.89
C LEU A 1083 -7.16 9.93 -25.58
N ALA A 1084 -6.63 10.96 -26.26
CA ALA A 1084 -5.24 11.38 -26.16
C ALA A 1084 -4.25 10.25 -26.51
N TYR A 1085 -4.62 9.38 -27.47
CA TYR A 1085 -3.67 8.54 -28.18
C TYR A 1085 -3.05 9.36 -29.32
N SER A 1086 -1.72 9.33 -29.42
CA SER A 1086 -0.94 10.04 -30.43
C SER A 1086 -0.66 9.19 -31.65
#